data_AF-A0AAD1ZUD3-F1
#
_entry.id   AF-A0AAD1ZUD3-F1
#
_cell.length_a   1.000
_cell.length_b   1.000
_cell.length_c   1.000
_cell.angle_alpha   90.00
_cell.angle_beta   90.00
_cell.angle_gamma   90.00
#
_symmetry.space_group_name_H-M   'P 1'
#
loop_
_entity.id
_entity.type
_entity.pdbx_description
1 polymer ?
#
loop_
_entity_poly.entity_id
_entity_poly.type
_entity_poly.pdbx_seq_one_letter_code
_entity_poly.pdbx_strand_id
1 'polypeptide(L)'
;MPKIPKGVHASSDEEKDIQGSESKALFSVIGMTCSACAGSVEKAVKRLPGIKEAAVDVLNNRAQVTFYPAFVNEETIRETIEDVGFQATLIKEEINEKSTQVCRIRINGMTCTSCSTTVESALQALRGVQKAQVALATEEAEVQYDPKFLSYNQILEAIEDTGFEAILISAGEDRSKIQLKVEGVLTENSMRIIGNSLQALPGVEDIDFNLDLKKFELSYKPDITGPRNLIKIIEATGSGRFKAMIFPEGGGRESHRQEEIKGYYRSFLWSLVFTIPVFLMSMVFMYIPGIKHGLDTKIVNMLSIGELLRWILSTPVQFIIGRRFYTGSYKALRHGSANMDVLIALGTNAAYFYSVYSVLRAATSQSFESTDFFETSSMLISFILLGKYLEVLAKGKTSEAIEKLMDLAPETATLLTMDDEGNLIDEEEIDSRLIQKNDVIKIIPGSKVACDGFVVWGQSHVNESMITGESRSVAKRKGDIVIGGTVNENGVLHIKATRVGSESALSQIVRLVESAQMAKAPVQKLADRISKFFVPLVIILSFSTWLAWFLAGKLHGYPKSWLPSSMDSFQLALQFGISVMVIACPCALGLATPTAVMVGTGVGASQGILIKGGQALESAHKVNCIVFDKTGTLTVGKPVVVNTRLLKNMVLREFYELVAAAEVNSEHPLAKAVVEPRKLRNYRLKEMLWQWWEMESTTHRHL
;
A
#
# COMPACT_ATOMS: atom_id res chain seq x y z
N MET A 1 18.90 -8.83 -59.44
CA MET A 1 18.74 -7.86 -58.33
C MET A 1 17.26 -7.53 -58.21
N PRO A 2 16.50 -8.11 -57.27
CA PRO A 2 15.12 -7.69 -57.10
C PRO A 2 15.08 -6.38 -56.32
N LYS A 3 14.37 -5.40 -56.89
CA LYS A 3 13.98 -4.14 -56.26
C LYS A 3 12.73 -4.40 -55.43
N ILE A 4 12.76 -4.12 -54.14
CA ILE A 4 11.54 -4.06 -53.32
C ILE A 4 10.97 -2.63 -53.43
N PRO A 5 9.68 -2.44 -53.76
CA PRO A 5 9.07 -1.12 -53.81
C PRO A 5 8.79 -0.59 -52.40
N LYS A 6 8.92 0.73 -52.23
CA LYS A 6 8.64 1.45 -50.98
C LYS A 6 7.16 1.29 -50.58
N GLY A 7 6.92 0.88 -49.34
CA GLY A 7 5.73 1.29 -48.58
C GLY A 7 4.42 0.49 -48.74
N VAL A 8 4.44 -0.85 -48.82
CA VAL A 8 3.24 -1.70 -48.64
C VAL A 8 3.62 -2.98 -47.86
N HIS A 9 2.76 -3.42 -46.93
CA HIS A 9 2.86 -4.72 -46.25
C HIS A 9 2.93 -5.87 -47.26
N ALA A 10 3.95 -6.73 -47.15
CA ALA A 10 4.12 -7.91 -47.98
C ALA A 10 3.07 -8.98 -47.65
N SER A 11 2.56 -9.67 -48.68
CA SER A 11 1.73 -10.87 -48.55
C SER A 11 2.56 -12.08 -48.09
N SER A 12 1.90 -12.99 -47.36
CA SER A 12 2.45 -14.14 -46.60
C SER A 12 3.34 -15.14 -47.34
N ASP A 13 3.51 -15.03 -48.65
CA ASP A 13 4.24 -16.02 -49.46
C ASP A 13 5.67 -15.59 -49.84
N GLU A 14 6.08 -14.33 -49.59
CA GLU A 14 7.46 -13.85 -49.85
C GLU A 14 8.39 -13.87 -48.62
N GLU A 15 7.91 -14.28 -47.44
CA GLU A 15 8.67 -14.27 -46.17
C GLU A 15 9.73 -15.38 -46.03
N LYS A 16 9.84 -16.31 -46.99
CA LYS A 16 10.69 -17.50 -46.81
C LYS A 16 12.17 -17.38 -47.21
N ASP A 17 12.62 -16.29 -47.83
CA ASP A 17 13.97 -16.24 -48.44
C ASP A 17 14.91 -15.11 -47.98
N ILE A 18 14.74 -14.55 -46.77
CA ILE A 18 15.72 -13.61 -46.19
C ILE A 18 16.16 -14.08 -44.80
N GLN A 19 17.16 -14.97 -44.76
CA GLN A 19 17.93 -15.25 -43.55
C GLN A 19 18.93 -14.11 -43.29
N GLY A 20 18.47 -13.02 -42.66
CA GLY A 20 19.31 -11.96 -42.10
C GLY A 20 18.98 -11.76 -40.62
N SER A 21 19.99 -11.76 -39.75
CA SER A 21 19.80 -11.56 -38.30
C SER A 21 19.18 -10.19 -38.02
N GLU A 22 18.00 -10.15 -37.41
CA GLU A 22 17.36 -8.92 -36.94
C GLU A 22 18.19 -8.29 -35.82
N SER A 23 18.35 -6.97 -35.83
CA SER A 23 19.02 -6.21 -34.77
C SER A 23 18.11 -5.10 -34.26
N LYS A 24 18.22 -4.83 -32.96
CA LYS A 24 17.47 -3.78 -32.27
C LYS A 24 18.45 -2.73 -31.78
N ALA A 25 18.18 -1.47 -32.10
CA ALA A 25 18.90 -0.32 -31.57
C ALA A 25 17.95 0.60 -30.81
N LEU A 26 18.43 1.13 -29.69
CA LEU A 26 17.72 2.10 -28.87
C LEU A 26 18.46 3.45 -28.94
N PHE A 27 17.75 4.51 -29.29
CA PHE A 27 18.29 5.86 -29.37
C PHE A 27 17.64 6.73 -28.29
N SER A 28 18.44 7.51 -27.56
CA SER A 28 17.90 8.64 -26.80
C SER A 28 17.75 9.82 -27.75
N VAL A 29 16.53 10.37 -27.84
CA VAL A 29 16.19 11.45 -28.76
C VAL A 29 15.75 12.67 -27.97
N ILE A 30 16.61 13.68 -27.92
CA ILE A 30 16.42 14.89 -27.10
C ILE A 30 15.79 15.99 -27.94
N GLY A 31 14.81 16.70 -27.35
CA GLY A 31 14.12 17.84 -27.96
C GLY A 31 12.67 17.54 -28.40
N MET A 32 12.20 16.29 -28.26
CA MET A 32 10.80 15.95 -28.53
C MET A 32 9.90 16.47 -27.40
N THR A 33 8.86 17.24 -27.74
CA THR A 33 7.95 17.84 -26.75
C THR A 33 6.48 17.41 -26.91
N CYS A 34 6.14 16.71 -27.99
CA CYS A 34 4.77 16.26 -28.25
C CYS A 34 4.70 15.00 -29.13
N SER A 35 3.51 14.39 -29.20
CA SER A 35 3.23 13.21 -30.04
C SER A 35 3.44 13.46 -31.54
N ALA A 36 3.27 14.70 -32.01
CA ALA A 36 3.57 15.06 -33.40
C ALA A 36 5.09 15.05 -33.70
N CYS A 37 5.94 15.38 -32.72
CA CYS A 37 7.40 15.24 -32.83
C CYS A 37 7.79 13.77 -32.95
N ALA A 38 7.27 12.90 -32.07
CA ALA A 38 7.49 11.46 -32.17
C ALA A 38 7.00 10.87 -33.49
N GLY A 39 5.81 11.24 -33.94
CA GLY A 39 5.29 10.77 -35.23
C GLY A 39 6.13 11.21 -36.43
N SER A 40 6.84 12.34 -36.35
CA SER A 40 7.75 12.82 -37.40
C SER A 40 9.03 11.99 -37.44
N VAL A 41 9.62 11.71 -36.28
CA VAL A 41 10.80 10.83 -36.14
C VAL A 41 10.45 9.41 -36.57
N GLU A 42 9.32 8.86 -36.11
CA GLU A 42 8.87 7.50 -36.43
C GLU A 42 8.67 7.31 -37.94
N LYS A 43 8.03 8.29 -38.61
CA LYS A 43 7.84 8.26 -40.07
C LYS A 43 9.14 8.41 -40.85
N ALA A 44 10.08 9.22 -40.37
CA ALA A 44 11.37 9.41 -41.02
C ALA A 44 12.20 8.12 -40.97
N VAL A 45 12.27 7.48 -39.79
CA VAL A 45 12.98 6.21 -39.61
C VAL A 45 12.32 5.08 -40.40
N LYS A 46 10.98 4.96 -40.39
CA LYS A 46 10.25 3.95 -41.19
C LYS A 46 10.47 4.05 -42.71
N ARG A 47 10.94 5.19 -43.24
CA ARG A 47 11.23 5.37 -44.67
C ARG A 47 12.59 4.81 -45.09
N LEU A 48 13.48 4.48 -44.15
CA LEU A 48 14.76 3.88 -44.45
C LEU A 48 14.60 2.43 -44.95
N PRO A 49 15.35 2.00 -45.98
CA PRO A 49 15.33 0.62 -46.43
C PRO A 49 15.93 -0.30 -45.36
N GLY A 50 15.25 -1.40 -45.02
CA GLY A 50 15.74 -2.36 -44.02
C GLY A 50 15.21 -2.17 -42.59
N ILE A 51 14.30 -1.21 -42.36
CA ILE A 51 13.59 -1.06 -41.09
C ILE A 51 12.33 -1.94 -41.08
N LYS A 52 12.23 -2.81 -40.08
CA LYS A 52 11.05 -3.66 -39.83
C LYS A 52 10.01 -2.91 -38.99
N GLU A 53 10.47 -2.30 -37.91
CA GLU A 53 9.63 -1.60 -36.95
C GLU A 53 10.38 -0.42 -36.34
N ALA A 54 9.69 0.71 -36.14
CA ALA A 54 10.21 1.83 -35.37
C ALA A 54 9.08 2.37 -34.49
N ALA A 55 9.37 2.55 -33.21
CA ALA A 55 8.45 3.08 -32.20
C ALA A 55 9.16 4.18 -31.41
N VAL A 56 8.49 5.30 -31.19
CA VAL A 56 9.06 6.47 -30.50
C VAL A 56 8.22 6.80 -29.27
N ASP A 57 8.87 6.79 -28.11
CA ASP A 57 8.29 7.12 -26.81
C ASP A 57 8.72 8.54 -26.40
N VAL A 58 7.76 9.48 -26.46
CA VAL A 58 7.96 10.89 -26.06
C VAL A 58 8.19 11.02 -24.57
N LEU A 59 7.56 10.20 -23.74
CA LEU A 59 7.64 10.34 -22.27
C LEU A 59 9.04 10.00 -21.76
N ASN A 60 9.68 9.01 -22.39
CA ASN A 60 11.01 8.55 -22.02
C ASN A 60 12.14 9.10 -22.91
N ASN A 61 11.84 9.96 -23.89
CA ASN A 61 12.79 10.47 -24.88
C ASN A 61 13.57 9.36 -25.60
N ARG A 62 12.87 8.30 -26.02
CA ARG A 62 13.47 7.09 -26.61
C ARG A 62 12.87 6.75 -27.96
N ALA A 63 13.71 6.31 -28.91
CA ALA A 63 13.28 5.69 -30.16
C ALA A 63 13.86 4.28 -30.24
N GLN A 64 12.98 3.28 -30.35
CA GLN A 64 13.35 1.89 -30.54
C GLN A 64 13.17 1.52 -32.02
N VAL A 65 14.20 0.94 -32.61
CA VAL A 65 14.23 0.61 -34.04
C VAL A 65 14.70 -0.82 -34.23
N THR A 66 13.88 -1.63 -34.89
CA THR A 66 14.20 -3.01 -35.31
C THR A 66 14.53 -2.98 -36.80
N PHE A 67 15.74 -3.41 -37.16
CA PHE A 67 16.26 -3.30 -38.51
C PHE A 67 17.14 -4.50 -38.90
N TYR A 68 17.38 -4.64 -40.19
CA TYR A 68 18.28 -5.63 -40.76
C TYR A 68 19.66 -5.00 -41.02
N PRO A 69 20.74 -5.41 -40.31
CA PRO A 69 22.08 -4.84 -40.45
C PRO A 69 22.67 -4.96 -41.86
N ALA A 70 22.16 -5.89 -42.68
CA ALA A 70 22.57 -6.04 -44.08
C ALA A 70 22.16 -4.86 -44.97
N PHE A 71 21.18 -4.05 -44.53
CA PHE A 71 20.58 -2.98 -45.34
C PHE A 71 20.75 -1.58 -44.75
N VAL A 72 20.88 -1.46 -43.42
CA VAL A 72 21.01 -0.16 -42.74
C VAL A 72 21.81 -0.32 -41.44
N ASN A 73 22.65 0.68 -41.16
CA ASN A 73 23.51 0.71 -39.96
C ASN A 73 22.95 1.70 -38.92
N GLU A 74 23.32 1.50 -37.66
CA GLU A 74 22.90 2.33 -36.52
C GLU A 74 23.27 3.82 -36.69
N GLU A 75 24.40 4.11 -37.34
CA GLU A 75 24.85 5.47 -37.63
C GLU A 75 23.92 6.18 -38.61
N THR A 76 23.45 5.48 -39.65
CA THR A 76 22.51 6.03 -40.64
C THR A 76 21.14 6.31 -40.02
N ILE A 77 20.71 5.47 -39.06
CA ILE A 77 19.47 5.70 -38.30
C ILE A 77 19.62 6.93 -37.41
N ARG A 78 20.74 7.08 -36.72
CA ARG A 78 21.06 8.26 -35.89
C ARG A 78 21.04 9.55 -36.72
N GLU A 79 21.73 9.56 -37.86
CA GLU A 79 21.77 10.70 -38.78
C GLU A 79 20.36 11.08 -39.26
N THR A 80 19.52 10.09 -39.56
CA THR A 80 18.14 10.36 -39.99
C THR A 80 17.30 11.03 -38.89
N ILE A 81 17.55 10.72 -37.62
CA ILE A 81 16.86 11.38 -36.50
C ILE A 81 17.38 12.82 -36.32
N GLU A 82 18.69 13.04 -36.53
CA GLU A 82 19.32 14.36 -36.51
C GLU A 82 18.85 15.26 -37.66
N ASP A 83 18.66 14.70 -38.85
CA ASP A 83 18.12 15.40 -40.04
C ASP A 83 16.68 15.88 -39.85
N VAL A 84 15.91 15.21 -39.01
CA VAL A 84 14.55 15.64 -38.61
C VAL A 84 14.61 16.82 -37.61
N GLY A 85 15.79 17.12 -37.05
CA GLY A 85 16.05 18.24 -36.16
C GLY A 85 16.14 17.87 -34.68
N PHE A 86 16.31 16.58 -34.35
CA PHE A 86 16.42 16.10 -32.96
C PHE A 86 17.78 15.47 -32.67
N GLN A 87 18.36 15.77 -31.51
CA GLN A 87 19.64 15.17 -31.13
C GLN A 87 19.46 13.71 -30.77
N ALA A 88 20.22 12.82 -31.40
CA ALA A 88 20.12 11.37 -31.18
C ALA A 88 21.44 10.77 -30.70
N THR A 89 21.42 10.10 -29.55
CA THR A 89 22.57 9.32 -29.06
C THR A 89 22.20 7.85 -28.97
N LEU A 90 23.02 6.99 -29.56
CA LEU A 90 22.87 5.54 -29.44
C LEU A 90 23.06 5.13 -27.97
N ILE A 91 22.03 4.52 -27.40
CA ILE A 91 22.15 3.86 -26.10
C ILE A 91 22.75 2.48 -26.41
N LYS A 92 24.06 2.35 -26.22
CA LYS A 92 24.70 1.03 -26.18
C LYS A 92 24.15 0.30 -24.97
N GLU A 93 23.13 -0.52 -25.19
CA GLU A 93 22.72 -1.50 -24.19
C GLU A 93 23.87 -2.50 -24.07
N GLU A 94 24.73 -2.32 -23.06
CA GLU A 94 25.22 -3.48 -22.35
C GLU A 94 23.97 -4.18 -21.81
N ILE A 95 23.43 -5.10 -22.61
CA ILE A 95 22.48 -6.11 -22.17
C ILE A 95 23.28 -7.04 -21.26
N ASN A 96 23.67 -6.53 -20.10
CA ASN A 96 23.66 -7.36 -18.93
C ASN A 96 22.18 -7.50 -18.62
N GLU A 97 21.64 -8.67 -18.93
CA GLU A 97 20.48 -9.22 -18.23
C GLU A 97 20.75 -9.11 -16.72
N LYS A 98 20.48 -7.94 -16.16
CA LYS A 98 20.16 -7.82 -14.75
C LYS A 98 18.79 -8.45 -14.64
N SER A 99 18.78 -9.76 -14.41
CA SER A 99 17.69 -10.43 -13.73
C SER A 99 17.41 -9.61 -12.48
N THR A 100 16.55 -8.60 -12.56
CA THR A 100 16.19 -7.79 -11.41
C THR A 100 14.89 -8.36 -10.93
N GLN A 101 14.94 -9.11 -9.83
CA GLN A 101 13.76 -9.66 -9.20
C GLN A 101 13.29 -8.72 -8.10
N VAL A 102 11.98 -8.71 -7.87
CA VAL A 102 11.36 -7.93 -6.79
C VAL A 102 10.78 -8.90 -5.78
N CYS A 103 11.26 -8.91 -4.54
CA CYS A 103 10.61 -9.64 -3.46
C CYS A 103 9.88 -8.68 -2.52
N ARG A 104 8.69 -9.11 -2.07
CA ARG A 104 7.92 -8.47 -1.01
C ARG A 104 7.98 -9.31 0.25
N ILE A 105 8.29 -8.67 1.36
CA ILE A 105 8.51 -9.31 2.66
C ILE A 105 7.68 -8.56 3.69
N ARG A 106 6.86 -9.27 4.46
CA ARG A 106 6.22 -8.74 5.66
C ARG A 106 7.23 -8.74 6.80
N ILE A 107 7.26 -7.67 7.57
CA ILE A 107 8.20 -7.50 8.68
C ILE A 107 7.39 -7.24 9.95
N ASN A 108 7.25 -8.26 10.79
CA ASN A 108 6.51 -8.16 12.03
C ASN A 108 7.32 -7.42 13.10
N GLY A 109 6.62 -6.60 13.89
CA GLY A 109 7.19 -5.92 15.06
C GLY A 109 7.83 -4.56 14.74
N MET A 110 7.64 -4.01 13.54
CA MET A 110 8.04 -2.64 13.22
C MET A 110 7.10 -1.63 13.89
N THR A 111 7.50 -1.11 15.05
CA THR A 111 6.67 -0.17 15.83
C THR A 111 6.95 1.30 15.52
N CYS A 112 8.02 1.58 14.76
CA CYS A 112 8.59 2.92 14.69
C CYS A 112 9.18 3.25 13.31
N THR A 113 9.21 4.53 12.96
CA THR A 113 9.80 4.99 11.70
C THR A 113 11.29 4.71 11.62
N SER A 114 12.00 4.84 12.74
CA SER A 114 13.40 4.43 12.87
C SER A 114 13.60 2.94 12.59
N CYS A 115 12.66 2.08 12.99
CA CYS A 115 12.67 0.65 12.73
C CYS A 115 12.65 0.41 11.21
N SER A 116 11.72 1.07 10.49
CA SER A 116 11.63 0.98 9.03
C SER A 116 12.89 1.50 8.32
N THR A 117 13.52 2.57 8.81
CA THR A 117 14.76 3.09 8.20
C THR A 117 15.97 2.21 8.48
N THR A 118 16.03 1.57 9.65
CA THR A 118 17.11 0.62 9.99
C THR A 118 17.05 -0.59 9.09
N VAL A 119 15.86 -1.18 8.89
CA VAL A 119 15.68 -2.31 7.97
C VAL A 119 15.97 -1.88 6.52
N GLU A 120 15.44 -0.73 6.07
CA GLU A 120 15.69 -0.20 4.73
C GLU A 120 17.19 0.01 4.46
N SER A 121 17.92 0.55 5.44
CA SER A 121 19.37 0.78 5.33
C SER A 121 20.15 -0.54 5.35
N ALA A 122 19.74 -1.51 6.17
CA ALA A 122 20.37 -2.83 6.23
C ALA A 122 20.20 -3.58 4.90
N LEU A 123 18.99 -3.56 4.33
CA LEU A 123 18.68 -4.14 3.03
C LEU A 123 19.44 -3.46 1.91
N GLN A 124 19.52 -2.12 1.92
CA GLN A 124 20.23 -1.36 0.89
C GLN A 124 21.76 -1.50 0.98
N ALA A 125 22.30 -1.95 2.11
CA ALA A 125 23.71 -2.26 2.28
C ALA A 125 24.10 -3.65 1.73
N LEU A 126 23.12 -4.54 1.45
CA LEU A 126 23.38 -5.86 0.89
C LEU A 126 23.88 -5.76 -0.55
N ARG A 127 24.98 -6.46 -0.86
CA ARG A 127 25.52 -6.53 -2.21
C ARG A 127 24.56 -7.32 -3.10
N GLY A 128 24.03 -6.67 -4.15
CA GLY A 128 23.03 -7.26 -5.05
C GLY A 128 21.65 -6.61 -4.92
N VAL A 129 21.39 -5.82 -3.88
CA VAL A 129 20.18 -4.99 -3.78
C VAL A 129 20.37 -3.71 -4.60
N GLN A 130 19.48 -3.47 -5.55
CA GLN A 130 19.44 -2.24 -6.35
C GLN A 130 18.60 -1.16 -5.67
N LYS A 131 17.49 -1.57 -5.05
CA LYS A 131 16.55 -0.68 -4.36
C LYS A 131 15.82 -1.45 -3.27
N ALA A 132 15.72 -0.88 -2.07
CA ALA A 132 14.87 -1.39 -1.00
C ALA A 132 13.95 -0.27 -0.53
N GLN A 133 12.68 -0.58 -0.28
CA GLN A 133 11.71 0.33 0.31
C GLN A 133 10.95 -0.40 1.41
N VAL A 134 10.87 0.22 2.59
CA VAL A 134 10.16 -0.36 3.74
C VAL A 134 9.06 0.58 4.19
N ALA A 135 7.84 0.07 4.21
CA ALA A 135 6.65 0.80 4.60
C ALA A 135 6.16 0.38 5.98
N LEU A 136 6.21 1.32 6.92
CA LEU A 136 5.71 1.13 8.28
C LEU A 136 4.18 0.96 8.33
N ALA A 137 3.44 1.57 7.40
CA ALA A 137 1.97 1.55 7.43
C ALA A 137 1.39 0.16 7.11
N THR A 138 2.08 -0.58 6.25
CA THR A 138 1.68 -1.91 5.77
C THR A 138 2.52 -3.03 6.38
N GLU A 139 3.57 -2.68 7.13
CA GLU A 139 4.56 -3.62 7.67
C GLU A 139 5.24 -4.45 6.59
N GLU A 140 5.49 -3.85 5.42
CA GLU A 140 6.00 -4.55 4.24
C GLU A 140 7.26 -3.88 3.70
N ALA A 141 8.20 -4.70 3.24
CA ALA A 141 9.38 -4.30 2.49
C ALA A 141 9.29 -4.81 1.06
N GLU A 142 9.61 -3.93 0.11
CA GLU A 142 9.80 -4.27 -1.30
C GLU A 142 11.28 -4.10 -1.64
N VAL A 143 11.92 -5.19 -2.09
CA VAL A 143 13.35 -5.22 -2.40
C VAL A 143 13.55 -5.66 -3.83
N GLN A 144 14.18 -4.79 -4.62
CA GLN A 144 14.66 -5.08 -5.97
C GLN A 144 16.11 -5.54 -5.87
N TYR A 145 16.37 -6.78 -6.24
CA TYR A 145 17.66 -7.43 -6.10
C TYR A 145 18.02 -8.26 -7.33
N ASP A 146 19.30 -8.55 -7.48
CA ASP A 146 19.80 -9.45 -8.51
C ASP A 146 19.96 -10.87 -7.92
N PRO A 147 19.18 -11.87 -8.39
CA PRO A 147 19.22 -13.23 -7.87
C PRO A 147 20.55 -13.94 -8.16
N LYS A 148 21.38 -13.40 -9.08
CA LYS A 148 22.73 -13.92 -9.32
C LYS A 148 23.67 -13.66 -8.14
N PHE A 149 23.41 -12.63 -7.34
CA PHE A 149 24.29 -12.21 -6.24
C PHE A 149 23.69 -12.40 -4.85
N LEU A 150 22.37 -12.38 -4.74
CA LEU A 150 21.66 -12.37 -3.47
C LEU A 150 20.38 -13.19 -3.60
N SER A 151 20.13 -14.12 -2.69
CA SER A 151 18.86 -14.87 -2.64
C SER A 151 17.87 -14.21 -1.68
N TYR A 152 16.56 -14.44 -1.88
CA TYR A 152 15.54 -13.90 -0.97
C TYR A 152 15.68 -14.43 0.47
N ASN A 153 16.22 -15.63 0.68
CA ASN A 153 16.51 -16.16 2.02
C ASN A 153 17.55 -15.31 2.76
N GLN A 154 18.58 -14.85 2.06
CA GLN A 154 19.58 -13.94 2.65
C GLN A 154 18.99 -12.56 2.96
N ILE A 155 17.96 -12.15 2.21
CA ILE A 155 17.20 -10.92 2.49
C ILE A 155 16.36 -11.10 3.77
N LEU A 156 15.70 -12.26 3.94
CA LEU A 156 14.97 -12.59 5.17
C LEU A 156 15.91 -12.63 6.38
N GLU A 157 17.03 -13.33 6.26
CA GLU A 157 18.06 -13.44 7.31
C GLU A 157 18.61 -12.06 7.68
N ALA A 158 18.85 -11.18 6.69
CA ALA A 158 19.26 -9.80 6.98
C ALA A 158 18.21 -9.00 7.76
N ILE A 159 16.91 -9.24 7.52
CA ILE A 159 15.83 -8.61 8.30
C ILE A 159 15.77 -9.22 9.71
N GLU A 160 15.92 -10.53 9.84
CA GLU A 160 15.98 -11.22 11.14
C GLU A 160 17.18 -10.80 11.98
N ASP A 161 18.32 -10.55 11.33
CA ASP A 161 19.52 -9.99 11.93
C ASP A 161 19.27 -8.59 12.49
N THR A 162 18.42 -7.79 11.83
CA THR A 162 17.94 -6.51 12.38
C THR A 162 17.00 -6.66 13.58
N GLY A 163 16.65 -7.89 13.92
CA GLY A 163 15.81 -8.26 15.04
C GLY A 163 14.32 -8.24 14.73
N PHE A 164 13.90 -8.19 13.47
CA PHE A 164 12.48 -8.25 13.10
C PHE A 164 12.15 -9.58 12.45
N GLU A 165 10.96 -10.12 12.72
CA GLU A 165 10.54 -11.36 12.10
C GLU A 165 10.08 -11.08 10.66
N ALA A 166 10.60 -11.85 9.71
CA ALA A 166 10.42 -11.60 8.28
C ALA A 166 9.66 -12.75 7.63
N ILE A 167 8.55 -12.45 6.96
CA ILE A 167 7.72 -13.44 6.26
C ILE A 167 7.67 -13.06 4.79
N LEU A 168 8.14 -13.94 3.91
CA LEU A 168 8.09 -13.70 2.47
C LEU A 168 6.64 -13.69 1.96
N ILE A 169 6.20 -12.57 1.38
CA ILE A 169 4.90 -12.46 0.72
C ILE A 169 5.02 -12.95 -0.73
N SER A 170 6.03 -12.48 -1.45
CA SER A 170 6.25 -12.85 -2.86
C SER A 170 7.74 -12.78 -3.17
N ALA A 171 8.29 -13.85 -3.77
CA ALA A 171 9.60 -13.82 -4.42
C ALA A 171 9.37 -13.60 -5.92
N GLY A 172 10.10 -12.67 -6.52
CA GLY A 172 9.87 -12.12 -7.86
C GLY A 172 10.05 -13.08 -9.04
N GLU A 173 9.23 -14.12 -9.10
CA GLU A 173 8.98 -14.98 -10.25
C GLU A 173 7.47 -15.15 -10.44
N ASP A 174 7.06 -15.76 -11.56
CA ASP A 174 5.69 -16.22 -11.90
C ASP A 174 5.15 -17.28 -10.91
N ARG A 175 5.39 -17.08 -9.62
CA ARG A 175 4.95 -17.92 -8.51
C ARG A 175 3.78 -17.21 -7.87
N SER A 176 2.59 -17.72 -8.14
CA SER A 176 1.42 -17.28 -7.40
C SER A 176 1.38 -18.02 -6.08
N LYS A 177 1.32 -17.29 -4.97
CA LYS A 177 0.96 -17.86 -3.68
C LYS A 177 -0.56 -17.88 -3.56
N ILE A 178 -1.10 -18.94 -2.99
CA ILE A 178 -2.51 -19.02 -2.61
C ILE A 178 -2.64 -19.59 -1.21
N GLN A 179 -3.55 -19.00 -0.44
CA GLN A 179 -3.89 -19.48 0.89
C GLN A 179 -5.24 -20.17 0.80
N LEU A 180 -5.29 -21.45 1.17
CA LEU A 180 -6.51 -22.25 1.19
C LEU A 180 -6.87 -22.56 2.63
N LYS A 181 -8.09 -22.20 3.04
CA LYS A 181 -8.68 -22.64 4.30
C LYS A 181 -9.40 -23.95 4.04
N VAL A 182 -9.07 -24.99 4.80
CA VAL A 182 -9.69 -26.31 4.65
C VAL A 182 -10.57 -26.59 5.87
N GLU A 183 -11.86 -26.71 5.62
CA GLU A 183 -12.86 -27.08 6.62
C GLU A 183 -13.03 -28.60 6.65
N GLY A 184 -13.24 -29.15 7.85
CA GLY A 184 -13.36 -30.60 8.08
C GLY A 184 -12.07 -31.31 8.47
N VAL A 185 -10.91 -30.64 8.43
CA VAL A 185 -9.64 -31.23 8.89
C VAL A 185 -9.52 -31.12 10.42
N LEU A 186 -9.37 -32.27 11.07
CA LEU A 186 -9.39 -32.42 12.53
C LEU A 186 -8.11 -33.02 13.11
N THR A 187 -7.20 -33.56 12.27
CA THR A 187 -6.03 -34.33 12.72
C THR A 187 -4.79 -34.08 11.85
N GLU A 188 -3.60 -34.08 12.48
CA GLU A 188 -2.29 -33.89 11.81
C GLU A 188 -2.06 -34.88 10.65
N ASN A 189 -2.51 -36.13 10.80
CA ASN A 189 -2.39 -37.15 9.75
C ASN A 189 -3.18 -36.78 8.49
N SER A 190 -4.38 -36.21 8.63
CA SER A 190 -5.20 -35.78 7.49
C SER A 190 -4.54 -34.62 6.76
N MET A 191 -3.93 -33.69 7.49
CA MET A 191 -3.15 -32.57 6.92
C MET A 191 -1.93 -33.09 6.13
N ARG A 192 -1.21 -34.08 6.66
CA ARG A 192 -0.03 -34.65 5.99
C ARG A 192 -0.38 -35.39 4.70
N ILE A 193 -1.51 -36.09 4.68
CA ILE A 193 -2.02 -36.76 3.47
C ILE A 193 -2.37 -35.71 2.41
N ILE A 194 -3.10 -34.65 2.80
CA ILE A 194 -3.44 -33.54 1.89
C ILE A 194 -2.17 -32.87 1.37
N GLY A 195 -1.19 -32.58 2.23
CA GLY A 195 0.10 -32.00 1.84
C GLY A 195 0.84 -32.85 0.81
N ASN A 196 0.94 -34.16 1.03
CA ASN A 196 1.57 -35.07 0.07
C ASN A 196 0.83 -35.14 -1.27
N SER A 197 -0.51 -35.16 -1.25
CA SER A 197 -1.34 -35.13 -2.47
C SER A 197 -1.15 -33.83 -3.25
N LEU A 198 -1.04 -32.69 -2.55
CA LEU A 198 -0.79 -31.40 -3.17
C LEU A 198 0.64 -31.28 -3.70
N GLN A 199 1.63 -31.89 -3.04
CA GLN A 199 3.02 -31.88 -3.51
C GLN A 199 3.23 -32.79 -4.73
N ALA A 200 2.37 -33.80 -4.91
CA ALA A 200 2.36 -34.66 -6.08
C ALA A 200 1.79 -33.98 -7.34
N LEU A 201 1.17 -32.79 -7.22
CA LEU A 201 0.64 -32.06 -8.37
C LEU A 201 1.75 -31.41 -9.20
N PRO A 202 1.74 -31.58 -10.54
CA PRO A 202 2.66 -30.85 -11.39
C PRO A 202 2.42 -29.36 -11.27
N GLY A 203 3.49 -28.60 -10.98
CA GLY A 203 3.43 -27.14 -10.86
C GLY A 203 3.23 -26.59 -9.45
N VAL A 204 3.05 -27.45 -8.42
CA VAL A 204 3.17 -27.05 -7.01
C VAL A 204 4.62 -27.17 -6.59
N GLU A 205 5.20 -26.08 -6.09
CA GLU A 205 6.62 -26.04 -5.72
C GLU A 205 6.83 -26.13 -4.20
N ASP A 206 6.03 -25.37 -3.44
CA ASP A 206 6.20 -25.24 -2.00
C ASP A 206 4.84 -25.26 -1.29
N ILE A 207 4.82 -25.88 -0.11
CA ILE A 207 3.63 -26.08 0.71
C ILE A 207 4.01 -25.84 2.17
N ASP A 208 3.46 -24.78 2.74
CA ASP A 208 3.47 -24.56 4.18
C ASP A 208 2.05 -24.73 4.73
N PHE A 209 1.93 -25.18 5.97
CA PHE A 209 0.63 -25.33 6.62
C PHE A 209 0.68 -24.87 8.06
N ASN A 210 -0.34 -24.11 8.46
CA ASN A 210 -0.50 -23.65 9.82
C ASN A 210 -1.62 -24.45 10.50
N LEU A 211 -1.25 -25.17 11.56
CA LEU A 211 -2.15 -26.05 12.32
C LEU A 211 -3.21 -25.26 13.10
N ASP A 212 -2.86 -24.10 13.64
CA ASP A 212 -3.77 -23.27 14.45
C ASP A 212 -4.86 -22.64 13.59
N LEU A 213 -4.49 -22.21 12.38
CA LEU A 213 -5.38 -21.50 11.46
C LEU A 213 -6.07 -22.42 10.44
N LYS A 214 -5.75 -23.72 10.42
CA LYS A 214 -6.25 -24.70 9.42
C LYS A 214 -6.09 -24.20 7.98
N LYS A 215 -4.90 -23.63 7.72
CA LYS A 215 -4.55 -22.94 6.48
C LYS A 215 -3.41 -23.70 5.79
N PHE A 216 -3.53 -23.88 4.48
CA PHE A 216 -2.42 -24.23 3.59
C PHE A 216 -1.98 -22.98 2.83
N GLU A 217 -0.68 -22.71 2.83
CA GLU A 217 -0.03 -21.71 1.98
C GLU A 217 0.75 -22.44 0.90
N LEU A 218 0.35 -22.25 -0.35
CA LEU A 218 0.83 -23.01 -1.50
C LEU A 218 1.49 -22.04 -2.49
N SER A 219 2.67 -22.39 -2.98
CA SER A 219 3.30 -21.72 -4.13
C SER A 219 3.17 -22.60 -5.36
N TYR A 220 2.62 -22.05 -6.44
CA TYR A 220 2.38 -22.79 -7.67
C TYR A 220 2.63 -21.94 -8.93
N LYS A 221 2.90 -22.61 -10.05
CA LYS A 221 3.03 -22.01 -11.37
C LYS A 221 1.66 -21.90 -12.05
N PRO A 222 1.15 -20.67 -12.31
CA PRO A 222 -0.16 -20.45 -12.93
C PRO A 222 -0.33 -21.06 -14.31
N ASP A 223 0.77 -21.31 -15.03
CA ASP A 223 0.75 -21.88 -16.38
C ASP A 223 0.47 -23.39 -16.41
N ILE A 224 0.73 -24.09 -15.28
CA ILE A 224 0.64 -25.55 -15.20
C ILE A 224 -0.55 -25.98 -14.35
N THR A 225 -0.73 -25.35 -13.19
CA THR A 225 -1.78 -25.69 -12.22
C THR A 225 -2.45 -24.41 -11.74
N GLY A 226 -3.73 -24.48 -11.39
CA GLY A 226 -4.46 -23.34 -10.85
C GLY A 226 -5.33 -23.68 -9.63
N PRO A 227 -6.00 -22.67 -9.04
CA PRO A 227 -6.73 -22.79 -7.78
C PRO A 227 -7.78 -23.92 -7.74
N ARG A 228 -8.55 -24.10 -8.82
CA ARG A 228 -9.55 -25.18 -8.91
C ARG A 228 -8.94 -26.58 -8.83
N ASN A 229 -7.76 -26.80 -9.42
CA ASN A 229 -7.12 -28.11 -9.41
C ASN A 229 -6.65 -28.45 -7.99
N LEU A 230 -6.13 -27.46 -7.26
CA LEU A 230 -5.73 -27.58 -5.86
C LEU A 230 -6.93 -27.94 -4.97
N ILE A 231 -8.05 -27.20 -5.11
CA ILE A 231 -9.27 -27.46 -4.34
C ILE A 231 -9.84 -28.84 -4.66
N LYS A 232 -9.97 -29.20 -5.95
CA LYS A 232 -10.48 -30.51 -6.36
C LYS A 232 -9.69 -31.66 -5.76
N ILE A 233 -8.36 -31.53 -5.63
CA ILE A 233 -7.53 -32.59 -5.05
C ILE A 233 -7.66 -32.67 -3.54
N ILE A 234 -7.82 -31.55 -2.84
CA ILE A 234 -8.12 -31.56 -1.40
C ILE A 234 -9.46 -32.27 -1.14
N GLU A 235 -10.48 -31.94 -1.93
CA GLU A 235 -11.82 -32.51 -1.81
C GLU A 235 -11.84 -34.02 -2.19
N ALA A 236 -11.12 -34.40 -3.25
CA ALA A 236 -10.97 -35.79 -3.68
C ALA A 236 -10.22 -36.63 -2.64
N THR A 237 -9.15 -36.10 -2.05
CA THR A 237 -8.37 -36.76 -0.98
C THR A 237 -9.23 -37.00 0.26
N GLY A 238 -10.18 -36.11 0.54
CA GLY A 238 -11.12 -36.23 1.66
C GLY A 238 -12.36 -37.07 1.42
N SER A 239 -12.52 -37.67 0.23
CA SER A 239 -13.77 -38.31 -0.19
C SER A 239 -15.00 -37.40 0.06
N GLY A 240 -14.86 -36.08 -0.17
CA GLY A 240 -15.90 -35.07 0.04
C GLY A 240 -16.12 -34.62 1.49
N ARG A 241 -15.34 -35.08 2.47
CA ARG A 241 -15.42 -34.63 3.88
C ARG A 241 -14.67 -33.33 4.16
N PHE A 242 -13.74 -32.96 3.26
CA PHE A 242 -12.98 -31.73 3.35
C PHE A 242 -13.52 -30.76 2.32
N LYS A 243 -13.71 -29.50 2.72
CA LYS A 243 -14.10 -28.42 1.81
C LYS A 243 -13.02 -27.36 1.85
N ALA A 244 -12.45 -27.02 0.70
CA ALA A 244 -11.39 -26.02 0.60
C ALA A 244 -11.94 -24.73 -0.01
N MET A 245 -11.64 -23.59 0.62
CA MET A 245 -12.01 -22.27 0.12
C MET A 245 -10.77 -21.38 0.07
N ILE A 246 -10.73 -20.48 -0.91
CA ILE A 246 -9.67 -19.47 -0.99
C ILE A 246 -9.81 -18.54 0.22
N PHE A 247 -8.76 -18.46 1.02
CA PHE A 247 -8.68 -17.48 2.09
C PHE A 247 -8.38 -16.11 1.46
N PRO A 248 -9.27 -15.10 1.62
CA PRO A 248 -9.04 -13.80 1.02
C PRO A 248 -7.75 -13.17 1.56
N GLU A 249 -6.83 -12.78 0.67
CA GLU A 249 -5.57 -12.11 1.04
C GLU A 249 -5.79 -10.85 1.89
N GLY A 250 -6.95 -10.19 1.76
CA GLY A 250 -7.35 -9.03 2.57
C GLY A 250 -7.90 -9.34 3.97
N GLY A 251 -8.54 -10.51 4.16
CA GLY A 251 -9.21 -10.84 5.43
C GLY A 251 -8.25 -11.03 6.61
N GLY A 252 -7.03 -11.53 6.33
CA GLY A 252 -5.98 -11.66 7.34
C GLY A 252 -5.37 -10.32 7.77
N ARG A 253 -5.31 -9.33 6.87
CA ARG A 253 -4.79 -7.99 7.20
C ARG A 253 -5.67 -7.29 8.23
N GLU A 254 -6.99 -7.42 8.11
CA GLU A 254 -7.91 -6.79 9.05
C GLU A 254 -7.94 -7.51 10.41
N SER A 255 -7.94 -8.85 10.42
CA SER A 255 -7.94 -9.62 11.66
C SER A 255 -6.69 -9.36 12.50
N HIS A 256 -5.49 -9.42 11.89
CA HIS A 256 -4.23 -9.14 12.58
C HIS A 256 -4.15 -7.70 13.07
N ARG A 257 -4.64 -6.73 12.28
CA ARG A 257 -4.66 -5.32 12.69
C ARG A 257 -5.61 -5.06 13.85
N GLN A 258 -6.78 -5.70 13.86
CA GLN A 258 -7.69 -5.62 15.00
C GLN A 258 -7.09 -6.27 16.27
N GLU A 259 -6.35 -7.36 16.12
CA GLU A 259 -5.60 -7.98 17.22
C GLU A 259 -4.51 -7.04 17.76
N GLU A 260 -3.78 -6.35 16.89
CA GLU A 260 -2.76 -5.38 17.28
C GLU A 260 -3.36 -4.20 18.06
N ILE A 261 -4.46 -3.62 17.56
CA ILE A 261 -5.21 -2.54 18.24
C ILE A 261 -5.65 -3.00 19.63
N LYS A 262 -6.23 -4.22 19.72
CA LYS A 262 -6.64 -4.81 21.01
C LYS A 262 -5.43 -5.05 21.92
N GLY A 263 -4.28 -5.44 21.38
CA GLY A 263 -3.04 -5.65 22.11
C GLY A 263 -2.53 -4.38 22.79
N TYR A 264 -2.44 -3.26 22.05
CA TYR A 264 -2.06 -1.96 22.62
C TYR A 264 -3.09 -1.45 23.63
N TYR A 265 -4.37 -1.58 23.33
CA TYR A 265 -5.45 -1.17 24.24
C TYR A 265 -5.39 -1.94 25.57
N ARG A 266 -5.25 -3.28 25.52
CA ARG A 266 -5.10 -4.11 26.72
C ARG A 266 -3.85 -3.74 27.51
N SER A 267 -2.72 -3.54 26.83
CA SER A 267 -1.46 -3.17 27.47
C SER A 267 -1.54 -1.82 28.18
N PHE A 268 -2.19 -0.83 27.56
CA PHE A 268 -2.46 0.47 28.15
C PHE A 268 -3.43 0.38 29.34
N LEU A 269 -4.49 -0.41 29.23
CA LEU A 269 -5.44 -0.60 30.32
C LEU A 269 -4.75 -1.26 31.54
N TRP A 270 -3.94 -2.30 31.31
CA TRP A 270 -3.12 -2.91 32.36
C TRP A 270 -2.12 -1.94 32.95
N SER A 271 -1.50 -1.06 32.15
CA SER A 271 -0.55 -0.06 32.69
C SER A 271 -1.24 0.97 33.56
N LEU A 272 -2.45 1.37 33.18
CA LEU A 272 -3.28 2.35 33.90
C LEU A 272 -3.76 1.81 35.25
N VAL A 273 -4.11 0.51 35.33
CA VAL A 273 -4.49 -0.17 36.59
C VAL A 273 -3.38 -0.07 37.64
N PHE A 274 -2.11 -0.18 37.25
CA PHE A 274 -0.99 -0.07 38.18
C PHE A 274 -0.47 1.37 38.37
N THR A 275 -0.52 2.19 37.32
CA THR A 275 0.01 3.56 37.33
C THR A 275 -0.89 4.55 38.08
N ILE A 276 -2.22 4.43 37.98
CA ILE A 276 -3.14 5.33 38.70
C ILE A 276 -2.95 5.23 40.21
N PRO A 277 -2.90 4.03 40.83
CA PRO A 277 -2.58 3.91 42.26
C PRO A 277 -1.24 4.54 42.64
N VAL A 278 -0.19 4.34 41.83
CA VAL A 278 1.13 4.95 42.08
C VAL A 278 1.04 6.49 42.05
N PHE A 279 0.37 7.05 41.04
CA PHE A 279 0.12 8.49 40.93
C PHE A 279 -0.68 9.03 42.12
N LEU A 280 -1.78 8.37 42.48
CA LEU A 280 -2.62 8.78 43.61
C LEU A 280 -1.86 8.74 44.93
N MET A 281 -1.07 7.69 45.16
CA MET A 281 -0.23 7.56 46.37
C MET A 281 0.89 8.59 46.43
N SER A 282 1.48 8.96 45.29
CA SER A 282 2.58 9.92 45.20
C SER A 282 2.09 11.37 45.28
N MET A 283 1.05 11.75 44.55
CA MET A 283 0.61 13.15 44.46
C MET A 283 -0.63 13.50 45.28
N VAL A 284 -1.63 12.61 45.40
CA VAL A 284 -2.96 12.99 45.92
C VAL A 284 -3.12 12.62 47.38
N PHE A 285 -2.77 11.40 47.75
CA PHE A 285 -2.97 10.85 49.09
C PHE A 285 -2.07 11.51 50.15
N MET A 286 -1.00 12.21 49.74
CA MET A 286 -0.20 13.04 50.64
C MET A 286 -0.96 14.26 51.19
N TYR A 287 -2.03 14.72 50.52
CA TYR A 287 -2.84 15.85 50.98
C TYR A 287 -4.00 15.45 51.89
N ILE A 288 -4.30 14.15 52.03
CA ILE A 288 -5.39 13.65 52.88
C ILE A 288 -4.80 13.15 54.20
N PRO A 289 -5.04 13.83 55.35
CA PRO A 289 -4.35 13.55 56.61
C PRO A 289 -4.49 12.10 57.10
N GLY A 290 -5.66 11.50 56.95
CA GLY A 290 -5.93 10.12 57.41
C GLY A 290 -5.23 9.04 56.57
N ILE A 291 -5.07 9.27 55.27
CA ILE A 291 -4.41 8.34 54.36
C ILE A 291 -2.89 8.53 54.43
N LYS A 292 -2.43 9.79 54.55
CA LYS A 292 -1.02 10.13 54.76
C LYS A 292 -0.43 9.39 55.96
N HIS A 293 -1.13 9.35 57.09
CA HIS A 293 -0.63 8.65 58.28
C HIS A 293 -0.43 7.15 58.04
N GLY A 294 -1.31 6.53 57.23
CA GLY A 294 -1.19 5.12 56.82
C GLY A 294 -0.04 4.88 55.84
N LEU A 295 0.19 5.77 54.86
CA LEU A 295 1.32 5.65 53.94
C LEU A 295 2.67 5.92 54.62
N ASP A 296 2.73 6.88 55.54
CA ASP A 296 3.94 7.26 56.29
C ASP A 296 4.23 6.32 57.47
N THR A 297 3.38 5.30 57.71
CA THR A 297 3.63 4.29 58.73
C THR A 297 4.92 3.53 58.37
N LYS A 298 5.88 3.51 59.30
CA LYS A 298 7.21 2.95 59.09
C LYS A 298 7.18 1.44 59.30
N ILE A 299 7.63 0.67 58.31
CA ILE A 299 7.73 -0.80 58.42
C ILE A 299 9.08 -1.17 59.06
N VAL A 300 10.18 -0.65 58.52
CA VAL A 300 11.56 -0.89 58.98
C VAL A 300 12.37 0.40 58.84
N ASN A 301 13.06 0.82 59.91
CA ASN A 301 13.86 2.05 59.93
C ASN A 301 13.07 3.27 59.41
N MET A 302 13.48 3.85 58.28
CA MET A 302 12.84 4.99 57.61
C MET A 302 12.01 4.58 56.39
N LEU A 303 11.83 3.28 56.12
CA LEU A 303 11.00 2.80 55.01
C LEU A 303 9.51 2.88 55.35
N SER A 304 8.78 3.62 54.52
CA SER A 304 7.33 3.80 54.62
C SER A 304 6.55 2.73 53.84
N ILE A 305 5.31 2.44 54.27
CA ILE A 305 4.38 1.57 53.52
C ILE A 305 4.14 2.14 52.11
N GLY A 306 4.06 3.46 51.98
CA GLY A 306 3.87 4.15 50.71
C GLY A 306 4.96 3.84 49.69
N GLU A 307 6.23 3.90 50.08
CA GLU A 307 7.37 3.61 49.20
C GLU A 307 7.40 2.15 48.75
N LEU A 308 7.10 1.21 49.65
CA LEU A 308 7.04 -0.21 49.34
C LEU A 308 5.92 -0.51 48.34
N LEU A 309 4.73 0.07 48.54
CA LEU A 309 3.61 -0.07 47.62
C LEU A 309 3.91 0.53 46.24
N ARG A 310 4.54 1.71 46.18
CA ARG A 310 4.98 2.33 44.93
C ARG A 310 6.01 1.48 44.20
N TRP A 311 6.95 0.86 44.91
CA TRP A 311 7.92 -0.07 44.32
C TRP A 311 7.23 -1.31 43.73
N ILE A 312 6.34 -1.96 44.50
CA ILE A 312 5.63 -3.16 44.04
C ILE A 312 4.76 -2.88 42.81
N LEU A 313 4.01 -1.76 42.80
CA LEU A 313 3.11 -1.44 41.70
C LEU A 313 3.82 -0.94 40.43
N SER A 314 4.95 -0.25 40.59
CA SER A 314 5.73 0.23 39.43
C SER A 314 6.51 -0.88 38.73
N THR A 315 6.88 -1.95 39.42
CA THR A 315 7.71 -3.05 38.89
C THR A 315 7.05 -3.80 37.71
N PRO A 316 5.77 -4.21 37.77
CA PRO A 316 5.05 -4.78 36.62
C PRO A 316 4.98 -3.84 35.42
N VAL A 317 4.74 -2.54 35.65
CA VAL A 317 4.69 -1.53 34.58
C VAL A 317 6.05 -1.43 33.90
N GLN A 318 7.13 -1.39 34.70
CA GLN A 318 8.50 -1.30 34.21
C GLN A 318 8.88 -2.52 33.36
N PHE A 319 8.85 -3.72 33.92
CA PHE A 319 9.47 -4.88 33.28
C PHE A 319 8.53 -5.75 32.44
N ILE A 320 7.25 -5.83 32.78
CA ILE A 320 6.29 -6.66 32.04
C ILE A 320 5.73 -5.87 30.85
N ILE A 321 5.15 -4.71 31.13
CA ILE A 321 4.50 -3.88 30.10
C ILE A 321 5.56 -3.16 29.27
N GLY A 322 6.59 -2.62 29.93
CA GLY A 322 7.72 -1.94 29.31
C GLY A 322 8.70 -2.86 28.56
N ARG A 323 8.57 -4.20 28.67
CA ARG A 323 9.44 -5.19 27.99
C ARG A 323 9.71 -4.86 26.52
N ARG A 324 8.67 -4.39 25.82
CA ARG A 324 8.71 -4.04 24.39
C ARG A 324 9.71 -2.91 24.08
N PHE A 325 9.85 -1.94 24.97
CA PHE A 325 10.76 -0.81 24.77
C PHE A 325 12.20 -1.23 25.03
N TYR A 326 12.43 -2.17 25.96
CA TYR A 326 13.76 -2.75 26.17
C TYR A 326 14.21 -3.60 24.99
N THR A 327 13.33 -4.43 24.43
CA THR A 327 13.68 -5.23 23.25
C THR A 327 13.93 -4.32 22.03
N GLY A 328 13.12 -3.27 21.84
CA GLY A 328 13.33 -2.26 20.80
C GLY A 328 14.66 -1.50 20.96
N SER A 329 14.96 -1.04 22.17
CA SER A 329 16.22 -0.35 22.51
C SER A 329 17.44 -1.24 22.28
N TYR A 330 17.41 -2.50 22.72
CA TYR A 330 18.50 -3.44 22.56
C TYR A 330 18.80 -3.72 21.08
N LYS A 331 17.75 -3.94 20.27
CA LYS A 331 17.88 -4.10 18.82
C LYS A 331 18.49 -2.84 18.19
N ALA A 332 17.96 -1.66 18.49
CA ALA A 332 18.46 -0.40 17.93
C ALA A 332 19.96 -0.17 18.21
N LEU A 333 20.39 -0.40 19.46
CA LEU A 333 21.78 -0.28 19.88
C LEU A 333 22.71 -1.29 19.18
N ARG A 334 22.26 -2.53 18.98
CA ARG A 334 23.03 -3.56 18.25
C ARG A 334 23.36 -3.13 16.81
N HIS A 335 22.51 -2.31 16.19
CA HIS A 335 22.68 -1.80 14.83
C HIS A 335 23.30 -0.40 14.75
N GLY A 336 23.86 0.12 15.85
CA GLY A 336 24.52 1.43 15.86
C GLY A 336 23.56 2.61 15.66
N SER A 337 22.27 2.42 15.95
CA SER A 337 21.24 3.46 15.86
C SER A 337 20.69 3.80 17.25
N ALA A 338 20.34 5.07 17.48
CA ALA A 338 19.66 5.49 18.69
C ALA A 338 18.23 5.92 18.33
N ASN A 339 17.24 5.11 18.72
CA ASN A 339 15.82 5.38 18.49
C ASN A 339 15.14 5.94 19.75
N MET A 340 13.84 6.26 19.65
CA MET A 340 13.05 6.74 20.79
C MET A 340 13.03 5.73 21.95
N ASP A 341 13.01 4.42 21.65
CA ASP A 341 13.01 3.36 22.67
C ASP A 341 14.29 3.36 23.52
N VAL A 342 15.44 3.73 22.94
CA VAL A 342 16.70 3.88 23.69
C VAL A 342 16.59 4.97 24.76
N LEU A 343 16.01 6.12 24.42
CA LEU A 343 15.82 7.22 25.37
C LEU A 343 14.84 6.83 26.47
N ILE A 344 13.75 6.16 26.12
CA ILE A 344 12.73 5.68 27.05
C ILE A 344 13.33 4.65 28.02
N ALA A 345 14.08 3.67 27.49
CA ALA A 345 14.71 2.62 28.29
C ALA A 345 15.75 3.19 29.25
N LEU A 346 16.59 4.14 28.80
CA LEU A 346 17.59 4.78 29.67
C LEU A 346 16.94 5.65 30.75
N GLY A 347 15.96 6.50 30.39
CA GLY A 347 15.31 7.40 31.32
C GLY A 347 14.50 6.67 32.39
N THR A 348 13.69 5.69 31.99
CA THR A 348 12.88 4.89 32.92
C THR A 348 13.76 4.01 33.80
N ASN A 349 14.82 3.38 33.28
CA ASN A 349 15.75 2.61 34.11
C ASN A 349 16.50 3.49 35.11
N ALA A 350 16.99 4.67 34.69
CA ALA A 350 17.70 5.56 35.59
C ALA A 350 16.79 6.01 36.75
N ALA A 351 15.53 6.37 36.46
CA ALA A 351 14.55 6.71 37.49
C ALA A 351 14.19 5.52 38.39
N TYR A 352 13.94 4.33 37.82
CA TYR A 352 13.56 3.14 38.57
C TYR A 352 14.70 2.64 39.47
N PHE A 353 15.92 2.46 38.94
CA PHE A 353 17.05 1.98 39.74
C PHE A 353 17.49 2.98 40.81
N TYR A 354 17.40 4.29 40.53
CA TYR A 354 17.58 5.30 41.56
C TYR A 354 16.56 5.15 42.70
N SER A 355 15.29 4.93 42.36
CA SER A 355 14.21 4.76 43.34
C SER A 355 14.39 3.50 44.18
N VAL A 356 14.81 2.40 43.55
CA VAL A 356 15.18 1.16 44.27
C VAL A 356 16.37 1.41 45.21
N TYR A 357 17.40 2.12 44.75
CA TYR A 357 18.53 2.50 45.60
C TYR A 357 18.11 3.36 46.79
N SER A 358 17.22 4.35 46.58
CA SER A 358 16.67 5.19 47.65
C SER A 358 15.92 4.36 48.70
N VAL A 359 15.05 3.45 48.25
CA VAL A 359 14.29 2.55 49.12
C VAL A 359 15.21 1.61 49.91
N LEU A 360 16.21 1.01 49.25
CA LEU A 360 17.19 0.13 49.92
C LEU A 360 18.04 0.89 50.95
N ARG A 361 18.42 2.14 50.64
CA ARG A 361 19.15 3.01 51.57
C ARG A 361 18.30 3.41 52.77
N ALA A 362 17.02 3.73 52.57
CA ALA A 362 16.07 4.03 53.64
C ALA A 362 15.78 2.82 54.54
N ALA A 363 15.79 1.61 53.97
CA ALA A 363 15.70 0.37 54.74
C ALA A 363 16.94 0.12 55.61
N THR A 364 18.14 0.51 55.15
CA THR A 364 19.41 0.22 55.84
C THR A 364 19.83 1.30 56.83
N SER A 365 19.49 2.57 56.58
CA SER A 365 19.93 3.72 57.38
C SER A 365 18.81 4.30 58.24
N GLN A 366 19.13 4.70 59.47
CA GLN A 366 18.14 5.15 60.47
C GLN A 366 17.72 6.63 60.32
N SER A 367 18.43 7.42 59.51
CA SER A 367 18.25 8.88 59.42
C SER A 367 18.00 9.42 58.01
N PHE A 368 17.94 8.56 57.00
CA PHE A 368 17.75 8.98 55.60
C PHE A 368 16.26 8.99 55.25
N GLU A 369 15.70 10.17 55.00
CA GLU A 369 14.39 10.30 54.37
C GLU A 369 14.54 10.07 52.86
N SER A 370 13.84 9.08 52.34
CA SER A 370 13.93 8.69 50.94
C SER A 370 13.01 9.56 50.07
N THR A 371 13.48 9.87 48.87
CA THR A 371 12.65 10.48 47.82
C THR A 371 12.70 9.57 46.61
N ASP A 372 11.59 8.89 46.32
CA ASP A 372 11.48 8.00 45.18
C ASP A 372 10.90 8.68 43.94
N PHE A 373 11.20 8.13 42.77
CA PHE A 373 10.72 8.57 41.46
C PHE A 373 10.01 7.44 40.71
N PHE A 374 9.46 6.44 41.42
CA PHE A 374 8.75 5.31 40.80
C PHE A 374 7.59 5.78 39.91
N GLU A 375 6.91 6.85 40.33
CA GLU A 375 5.83 7.50 39.59
C GLU A 375 6.27 7.94 38.18
N THR A 376 7.45 8.56 38.07
CA THR A 376 7.97 9.06 36.79
C THR A 376 8.17 7.92 35.80
N SER A 377 8.68 6.77 36.26
CA SER A 377 8.90 5.61 35.41
C SER A 377 7.57 5.01 34.92
N SER A 378 6.61 4.79 35.82
CA SER A 378 5.31 4.19 35.48
C SER A 378 4.44 5.09 34.60
N MET A 379 4.43 6.41 34.86
CA MET A 379 3.65 7.37 34.08
C MET A 379 4.20 7.52 32.67
N LEU A 380 5.52 7.63 32.52
CA LEU A 380 6.17 7.79 31.22
C LEU A 380 5.83 6.61 30.30
N ILE A 381 5.95 5.37 30.80
CA ILE A 381 5.58 4.16 30.05
C ILE A 381 4.09 4.18 29.67
N SER A 382 3.20 4.52 30.59
CA SER A 382 1.76 4.56 30.34
C SER A 382 1.35 5.61 29.31
N PHE A 383 1.92 6.82 29.35
CA PHE A 383 1.64 7.86 28.36
C PHE A 383 2.14 7.51 26.96
N ILE A 384 3.30 6.86 26.86
CA ILE A 384 3.80 6.39 25.56
C ILE A 384 2.89 5.31 24.98
N LEU A 385 2.41 4.38 25.81
CA LEU A 385 1.47 3.34 25.36
C LEU A 385 0.16 3.93 24.86
N LEU A 386 -0.35 4.98 25.52
CA LEU A 386 -1.50 5.73 25.03
C LEU A 386 -1.22 6.35 23.66
N GLY A 387 -0.08 7.01 23.51
CA GLY A 387 0.35 7.60 22.24
C GLY A 387 0.43 6.55 21.12
N LYS A 388 1.02 5.38 21.40
CA LYS A 388 1.10 4.26 20.46
C LYS A 388 -0.25 3.65 20.12
N TYR A 389 -1.15 3.53 21.10
CA TYR A 389 -2.52 3.08 20.86
C TYR A 389 -3.26 4.03 19.92
N LEU A 390 -3.18 5.34 20.14
CA LEU A 390 -3.79 6.35 19.26
C LEU A 390 -3.18 6.32 17.85
N GLU A 391 -1.87 6.06 17.73
CA GLU A 391 -1.18 5.89 16.46
C GLU A 391 -1.77 4.74 15.64
N VAL A 392 -1.88 3.55 16.23
CA VAL A 392 -2.35 2.34 15.54
C VAL A 392 -3.85 2.44 15.23
N LEU A 393 -4.65 2.99 16.15
CA LEU A 393 -6.08 3.19 15.94
C LEU A 393 -6.36 4.08 14.72
N ALA A 394 -5.56 5.13 14.56
CA ALA A 394 -5.74 6.03 13.46
C ALA A 394 -5.28 5.36 12.12
N LYS A 395 -4.21 4.54 12.12
CA LYS A 395 -3.72 3.82 10.91
C LYS A 395 -4.76 2.87 10.30
N GLY A 396 -5.68 2.35 11.11
CA GLY A 396 -6.69 1.40 10.65
C GLY A 396 -7.65 1.97 9.59
N LYS A 397 -8.04 3.24 9.70
CA LYS A 397 -9.12 3.82 8.87
C LYS A 397 -8.74 4.13 7.42
N THR A 398 -7.46 4.25 7.10
CA THR A 398 -7.00 4.61 5.75
C THR A 398 -6.94 3.42 4.79
N SER A 399 -6.88 2.19 5.31
CA SER A 399 -6.76 0.97 4.48
C SER A 399 -8.08 0.59 3.78
N GLU A 400 -9.22 1.02 4.34
CA GLU A 400 -10.57 0.78 3.80
C GLU A 400 -10.79 1.41 2.41
N ALA A 401 -10.05 2.49 2.09
CA ALA A 401 -10.16 3.15 0.78
C ALA A 401 -9.48 2.36 -0.36
N ILE A 402 -8.51 1.50 -0.03
CA ILE A 402 -7.82 0.63 -1.01
C ILE A 402 -8.69 -0.59 -1.31
N GLU A 403 -9.38 -1.11 -0.31
CA GLU A 403 -10.32 -2.23 -0.44
C GLU A 403 -11.43 -1.93 -1.45
N LYS A 404 -11.93 -0.68 -1.48
CA LYS A 404 -12.90 -0.22 -2.50
C LYS A 404 -12.40 -0.30 -3.95
N LEU A 405 -11.09 -0.37 -4.18
CA LEU A 405 -10.53 -0.63 -5.52
C LEU A 405 -10.54 -2.12 -5.87
N MET A 406 -10.49 -3.01 -4.86
CA MET A 406 -10.62 -4.45 -5.06
C MET A 406 -12.08 -4.83 -5.41
N ASP A 407 -13.06 -4.08 -4.91
CA ASP A 407 -14.50 -4.21 -5.27
C ASP A 407 -14.80 -3.88 -6.75
N LEU A 408 -13.81 -3.39 -7.50
CA LEU A 408 -13.96 -3.14 -8.93
C LEU A 408 -13.98 -4.45 -9.73
N ALA A 409 -13.31 -5.51 -9.26
CA ALA A 409 -13.48 -6.84 -9.85
C ALA A 409 -14.80 -7.46 -9.37
N PRO A 410 -15.55 -8.18 -10.23
CA PRO A 410 -16.71 -8.95 -9.79
C PRO A 410 -16.29 -10.11 -8.89
N GLU A 411 -17.12 -10.46 -7.90
CA GLU A 411 -16.88 -11.61 -7.01
C GLU A 411 -17.08 -12.95 -7.72
N THR A 412 -17.99 -13.00 -8.71
CA THR A 412 -18.30 -14.21 -9.48
C THR A 412 -18.08 -14.00 -10.99
N ALA A 413 -17.85 -15.11 -11.68
CA ALA A 413 -17.69 -15.17 -13.13
C ALA A 413 -18.36 -16.44 -13.67
N THR A 414 -18.95 -16.34 -14.85
CA THR A 414 -19.62 -17.47 -15.49
C THR A 414 -18.65 -18.20 -16.41
N LEU A 415 -18.21 -19.39 -16.00
CA LEU A 415 -17.32 -20.26 -16.76
C LEU A 415 -18.12 -21.06 -17.80
N LEU A 416 -17.58 -21.13 -19.02
CA LEU A 416 -18.08 -21.97 -20.08
C LEU A 416 -17.13 -23.16 -20.30
N THR A 417 -17.65 -24.37 -20.14
CA THR A 417 -16.91 -25.59 -20.48
C THR A 417 -17.21 -25.94 -21.93
N MET A 418 -16.19 -26.00 -22.78
CA MET A 418 -16.33 -26.38 -24.19
C MET A 418 -15.75 -27.78 -24.45
N ASP A 419 -16.29 -28.47 -25.47
CA ASP A 419 -15.69 -29.69 -26.01
C ASP A 419 -14.48 -29.38 -26.91
N ASP A 420 -13.76 -30.42 -27.32
CA ASP A 420 -12.61 -30.30 -28.24
C ASP A 420 -13.03 -29.77 -29.63
N GLU A 421 -14.34 -29.77 -29.93
CA GLU A 421 -14.96 -29.29 -31.17
C GLU A 421 -15.43 -27.83 -31.07
N GLY A 422 -15.37 -27.21 -29.88
CA GLY A 422 -15.76 -25.83 -29.60
C GLY A 422 -17.25 -25.61 -29.27
N ASN A 423 -18.02 -26.67 -29.02
CA ASN A 423 -19.41 -26.58 -28.57
C ASN A 423 -19.49 -26.43 -27.04
N LEU A 424 -20.54 -25.76 -26.58
CA LEU A 424 -20.80 -25.53 -25.16
C LEU A 424 -21.34 -26.82 -24.51
N ILE A 425 -20.63 -27.33 -23.51
CA ILE A 425 -21.03 -28.49 -22.71
C ILE A 425 -21.82 -28.04 -21.49
N ASP A 426 -21.31 -27.03 -20.77
CA ASP A 426 -21.85 -26.61 -19.47
C ASP A 426 -21.54 -25.13 -19.16
N GLU A 427 -22.38 -24.52 -18.33
CA GLU A 427 -22.27 -23.14 -17.86
C GLU A 427 -22.35 -23.11 -16.32
N GLU A 428 -21.24 -22.79 -15.66
CA GLU A 428 -21.13 -22.80 -14.19
C GLU A 428 -20.71 -21.42 -13.67
N GLU A 429 -21.38 -20.94 -12.62
CA GLU A 429 -20.96 -19.71 -11.92
C GLU A 429 -19.90 -20.05 -10.87
N ILE A 430 -18.69 -19.48 -11.04
CA ILE A 430 -17.54 -19.69 -10.17
C ILE A 430 -17.10 -18.37 -9.52
N ASP A 431 -16.40 -18.45 -8.40
CA ASP A 431 -15.71 -17.30 -7.81
C ASP A 431 -14.63 -16.78 -8.77
N SER A 432 -14.51 -15.46 -8.94
CA SER A 432 -13.55 -14.85 -9.86
C SER A 432 -12.10 -15.18 -9.53
N ARG A 433 -11.80 -15.51 -8.27
CA ARG A 433 -10.47 -15.94 -7.83
C ARG A 433 -10.12 -17.37 -8.28
N LEU A 434 -11.10 -18.14 -8.75
CA LEU A 434 -10.92 -19.50 -9.26
C LEU A 434 -10.64 -19.56 -10.77
N ILE A 435 -10.68 -18.43 -11.47
CA ILE A 435 -10.42 -18.36 -12.91
C ILE A 435 -8.97 -18.76 -13.19
N GLN A 436 -8.77 -19.62 -14.19
CA GLN A 436 -7.47 -20.07 -14.66
C GLN A 436 -7.15 -19.53 -16.05
N LYS A 437 -5.86 -19.51 -16.42
CA LYS A 437 -5.45 -19.18 -17.79
C LYS A 437 -6.13 -20.15 -18.77
N ASN A 438 -6.55 -19.64 -19.92
CA ASN A 438 -7.28 -20.34 -20.98
C ASN A 438 -8.76 -20.66 -20.70
N ASP A 439 -9.30 -20.35 -19.52
CA ASP A 439 -10.74 -20.45 -19.28
C ASP A 439 -11.53 -19.55 -20.24
N VAL A 440 -12.68 -20.03 -20.69
CA VAL A 440 -13.62 -19.20 -21.45
C VAL A 440 -14.73 -18.73 -20.52
N ILE A 441 -14.91 -17.41 -20.43
CA ILE A 441 -15.84 -16.77 -19.51
C ILE A 441 -16.91 -16.05 -20.33
N LYS A 442 -18.16 -16.26 -19.95
CA LYS A 442 -19.30 -15.54 -20.49
C LYS A 442 -19.50 -14.23 -19.73
N ILE A 443 -19.60 -13.14 -20.46
CA ILE A 443 -19.87 -11.81 -19.92
C ILE A 443 -21.17 -11.32 -20.52
N ILE A 444 -22.15 -11.10 -19.66
CA ILE A 444 -23.47 -10.60 -20.06
C ILE A 444 -23.47 -9.06 -20.17
N PRO A 445 -24.43 -8.48 -20.90
CA PRO A 445 -24.63 -7.04 -20.93
C PRO A 445 -24.81 -6.46 -19.51
N GLY A 446 -24.11 -5.36 -19.20
CA GLY A 446 -24.11 -4.70 -17.90
C GLY A 446 -23.17 -5.28 -16.84
N SER A 447 -22.56 -6.46 -17.06
CA SER A 447 -21.66 -7.07 -16.08
C SER A 447 -20.22 -6.58 -16.23
N LYS A 448 -19.45 -6.67 -15.13
CA LYS A 448 -18.02 -6.38 -15.14
C LYS A 448 -17.23 -7.55 -15.70
N VAL A 449 -16.11 -7.26 -16.35
CA VAL A 449 -15.16 -8.25 -16.86
C VAL A 449 -14.30 -8.75 -15.69
N ALA A 450 -14.27 -10.06 -15.42
CA ALA A 450 -13.58 -10.61 -14.26
C ALA A 450 -12.04 -10.65 -14.39
N CYS A 451 -11.52 -10.89 -15.60
CA CYS A 451 -10.08 -10.99 -15.86
C CYS A 451 -9.72 -10.41 -17.24
N ASP A 452 -8.42 -10.27 -17.50
CA ASP A 452 -7.96 -9.86 -18.83
C ASP A 452 -8.05 -11.05 -19.80
N GLY A 453 -8.47 -10.79 -21.03
CA GLY A 453 -8.65 -11.83 -22.04
C GLY A 453 -8.81 -11.30 -23.44
N PHE A 454 -8.96 -12.19 -24.41
CA PHE A 454 -9.36 -11.83 -25.76
C PHE A 454 -10.74 -12.39 -26.08
N VAL A 455 -11.52 -11.67 -26.88
CA VAL A 455 -12.85 -12.11 -27.29
C VAL A 455 -12.72 -13.29 -28.26
N VAL A 456 -13.32 -14.43 -27.91
CA VAL A 456 -13.40 -15.62 -28.77
C VAL A 456 -14.68 -15.61 -29.60
N TRP A 457 -15.77 -15.11 -29.01
CA TRP A 457 -17.09 -15.06 -29.63
C TRP A 457 -17.91 -13.87 -29.12
N GLY A 458 -18.77 -13.34 -29.98
CA GLY A 458 -19.60 -12.17 -29.68
C GLY A 458 -19.01 -10.84 -30.15
N GLN A 459 -19.84 -9.81 -30.07
CA GLN A 459 -19.47 -8.42 -30.33
C GLN A 459 -20.21 -7.53 -29.33
N SER A 460 -19.51 -6.61 -28.70
CA SER A 460 -20.08 -5.67 -27.73
C SER A 460 -19.28 -4.38 -27.68
N HIS A 461 -19.76 -3.43 -26.90
CA HIS A 461 -19.02 -2.25 -26.50
C HIS A 461 -18.63 -2.40 -25.03
N VAL A 462 -17.37 -2.11 -24.73
CA VAL A 462 -16.82 -2.19 -23.39
C VAL A 462 -16.47 -0.79 -22.92
N ASN A 463 -16.95 -0.42 -21.74
CA ASN A 463 -16.66 0.83 -21.09
C ASN A 463 -15.38 0.70 -20.27
N GLU A 464 -14.30 1.28 -20.79
CA GLU A 464 -12.97 1.24 -20.17
C GLU A 464 -12.67 2.49 -19.33
N SER A 465 -13.67 3.36 -19.07
CA SER A 465 -13.47 4.66 -18.40
C SER A 465 -12.89 4.56 -16.99
N MET A 466 -13.23 3.49 -16.26
CA MET A 466 -12.75 3.26 -14.89
C MET A 466 -11.23 3.04 -14.82
N ILE A 467 -10.61 2.60 -15.92
CA ILE A 467 -9.18 2.28 -16.00
C ILE A 467 -8.44 3.29 -16.88
N THR A 468 -8.97 3.58 -18.06
CA THR A 468 -8.34 4.45 -19.05
C THR A 468 -8.67 5.94 -18.86
N GLY A 469 -9.75 6.25 -18.13
CA GLY A 469 -10.27 7.62 -18.01
C GLY A 469 -11.06 8.11 -19.23
N GLU A 470 -11.03 7.38 -20.35
CA GLU A 470 -11.73 7.76 -21.58
C GLU A 470 -13.22 7.45 -21.46
N SER A 471 -14.07 8.45 -21.69
CA SER A 471 -15.53 8.29 -21.53
C SER A 471 -16.22 7.57 -22.70
N ARG A 472 -15.50 7.32 -23.80
CA ARG A 472 -16.02 6.67 -25.00
C ARG A 472 -15.85 5.14 -24.89
N SER A 473 -16.97 4.42 -24.94
CA SER A 473 -16.95 2.96 -24.99
C SER A 473 -16.24 2.45 -26.26
N VAL A 474 -15.42 1.42 -26.10
CA VAL A 474 -14.61 0.83 -27.18
C VAL A 474 -15.34 -0.39 -27.73
N ALA A 475 -15.52 -0.45 -29.04
CA ALA A 475 -16.10 -1.62 -29.70
C ALA A 475 -15.11 -2.80 -29.63
N LYS A 476 -15.59 -3.96 -29.20
CA LYS A 476 -14.82 -5.21 -29.11
C LYS A 476 -15.44 -6.27 -29.99
N ARG A 477 -14.60 -6.91 -30.81
CA ARG A 477 -14.92 -8.00 -31.73
C ARG A 477 -14.00 -9.18 -31.44
N LYS A 478 -14.28 -10.33 -32.05
CA LYS A 478 -13.42 -11.52 -31.97
C LYS A 478 -11.96 -11.16 -32.26
N GLY A 479 -11.06 -11.52 -31.36
CA GLY A 479 -9.63 -11.22 -31.40
C GLY A 479 -9.20 -9.99 -30.58
N ASP A 480 -10.12 -9.10 -30.22
CA ASP A 480 -9.79 -7.89 -29.45
C ASP A 480 -9.55 -8.22 -27.97
N ILE A 481 -8.65 -7.46 -27.34
CA ILE A 481 -8.31 -7.58 -25.92
C ILE A 481 -9.35 -6.85 -25.06
N VAL A 482 -9.77 -7.47 -23.97
CA VAL A 482 -10.65 -6.93 -22.94
C VAL A 482 -9.91 -6.90 -21.61
N ILE A 483 -10.08 -5.81 -20.85
CA ILE A 483 -9.39 -5.55 -19.59
C ILE A 483 -10.32 -5.89 -18.42
N GLY A 484 -9.83 -6.61 -17.42
CA GLY A 484 -10.56 -6.92 -16.19
C GLY A 484 -10.93 -5.66 -15.40
N GLY A 485 -12.12 -5.64 -14.80
CA GLY A 485 -12.69 -4.49 -14.08
C GLY A 485 -13.45 -3.48 -14.97
N THR A 486 -13.38 -3.63 -16.30
CA THR A 486 -14.20 -2.84 -17.24
C THR A 486 -15.65 -3.33 -17.27
N VAL A 487 -16.57 -2.52 -17.81
CA VAL A 487 -18.00 -2.86 -17.86
C VAL A 487 -18.41 -3.20 -19.28
N ASN A 488 -18.99 -4.37 -19.48
CA ASN A 488 -19.60 -4.74 -20.76
C ASN A 488 -20.97 -4.08 -20.88
N GLU A 489 -21.30 -3.46 -22.02
CA GLU A 489 -22.56 -2.72 -22.16
C GLU A 489 -23.68 -3.56 -22.80
N ASN A 490 -23.54 -3.95 -24.08
CA ASN A 490 -24.72 -4.28 -24.89
C ASN A 490 -24.81 -5.73 -25.38
N GLY A 491 -23.68 -6.36 -25.71
CA GLY A 491 -23.62 -7.70 -26.29
C GLY A 491 -23.03 -8.72 -25.33
N VAL A 492 -23.38 -10.00 -25.51
CA VAL A 492 -22.71 -11.09 -24.79
C VAL A 492 -21.32 -11.29 -25.41
N LEU A 493 -20.31 -11.37 -24.56
CA LEU A 493 -18.94 -11.68 -24.97
C LEU A 493 -18.51 -12.99 -24.33
N HIS A 494 -17.88 -13.86 -25.11
CA HIS A 494 -17.11 -14.97 -24.58
C HIS A 494 -15.64 -14.59 -24.67
N ILE A 495 -14.98 -14.45 -23.53
CA ILE A 495 -13.57 -14.09 -23.46
C ILE A 495 -12.74 -15.27 -23.02
N LYS A 496 -11.57 -15.46 -23.63
CA LYS A 496 -10.57 -16.42 -23.15
C LYS A 496 -9.58 -15.72 -22.24
N ALA A 497 -9.48 -16.18 -21.01
CA ALA A 497 -8.62 -15.62 -19.97
C ALA A 497 -7.15 -15.75 -20.36
N THR A 498 -6.43 -14.62 -20.29
CA THR A 498 -4.99 -14.55 -20.58
C THR A 498 -4.19 -14.25 -19.32
N ARG A 499 -4.57 -13.19 -18.59
CA ARG A 499 -3.94 -12.79 -17.33
C ARG A 499 -4.99 -12.82 -16.22
N VAL A 500 -4.71 -13.60 -15.19
CA VAL A 500 -5.65 -13.90 -14.09
C VAL A 500 -5.01 -13.59 -12.74
N GLY A 501 -5.84 -13.31 -11.74
CA GLY A 501 -5.39 -12.96 -10.39
C GLY A 501 -4.35 -11.84 -10.41
N SER A 502 -3.17 -12.12 -9.86
CA SER A 502 -2.11 -11.13 -9.65
C SER A 502 -1.45 -10.59 -10.93
N GLU A 503 -1.65 -11.25 -12.08
CA GLU A 503 -1.19 -10.79 -13.38
C GLU A 503 -2.17 -9.86 -14.09
N SER A 504 -3.42 -9.74 -13.61
CA SER A 504 -4.44 -8.89 -14.24
C SER A 504 -4.05 -7.41 -14.23
N ALA A 505 -4.48 -6.65 -15.24
CA ALA A 505 -4.21 -5.21 -15.31
C ALA A 505 -4.67 -4.46 -14.06
N LEU A 506 -5.86 -4.81 -13.52
CA LEU A 506 -6.37 -4.22 -12.29
C LEU A 506 -5.46 -4.54 -11.09
N SER A 507 -5.04 -5.80 -10.91
CA SER A 507 -4.11 -6.16 -9.84
C SER A 507 -2.74 -5.50 -9.99
N GLN A 508 -2.26 -5.27 -11.21
CA GLN A 508 -1.03 -4.51 -11.47
C GLN A 508 -1.20 -3.02 -11.12
N ILE A 509 -2.35 -2.42 -11.43
CA ILE A 509 -2.67 -1.05 -11.00
C ILE A 509 -2.74 -0.97 -9.48
N VAL A 510 -3.41 -1.92 -8.82
CA VAL A 510 -3.46 -1.99 -7.35
C VAL A 510 -2.04 -2.12 -6.79
N ARG A 511 -1.20 -3.00 -7.33
CA ARG A 511 0.21 -3.16 -6.93
C ARG A 511 1.00 -1.87 -7.11
N LEU A 512 0.82 -1.14 -8.20
CA LEU A 512 1.48 0.15 -8.45
C LEU A 512 1.01 1.21 -7.44
N VAL A 513 -0.30 1.26 -7.14
CA VAL A 513 -0.86 2.18 -6.15
C VAL A 513 -0.37 1.85 -4.74
N GLU A 514 -0.34 0.57 -4.35
CA GLU A 514 0.22 0.12 -3.08
C GLU A 514 1.71 0.51 -2.98
N SER A 515 2.50 0.24 -4.02
CA SER A 515 3.93 0.58 -4.06
C SER A 515 4.16 2.09 -3.94
N ALA A 516 3.31 2.90 -4.58
CA ALA A 516 3.36 4.35 -4.46
C ALA A 516 2.99 4.83 -3.04
N GLN A 517 2.09 4.15 -2.34
CA GLN A 517 1.73 4.44 -0.95
C GLN A 517 2.80 4.03 0.06
N MET A 518 3.69 3.09 -0.31
CA MET A 518 4.86 2.73 0.51
C MET A 518 5.89 3.87 0.61
N ALA A 519 5.78 4.92 -0.22
CA ALA A 519 6.70 6.05 -0.22
C ALA A 519 6.50 6.97 0.99
N LYS A 520 7.55 7.10 1.82
CA LYS A 520 7.57 8.00 2.99
C LYS A 520 7.42 9.46 2.59
N ALA A 521 6.54 10.18 3.30
CA ALA A 521 6.34 11.61 3.10
C ALA A 521 7.61 12.43 3.45
N PRO A 522 7.90 13.54 2.74
CA PRO A 522 9.08 14.36 2.99
C PRO A 522 9.20 14.88 4.43
N VAL A 523 8.10 15.29 5.08
CA VAL A 523 8.17 15.80 6.47
C VAL A 523 8.49 14.69 7.48
N GLN A 524 8.05 13.45 7.22
CA GLN A 524 8.39 12.29 8.04
C GLN A 524 9.89 11.99 7.98
N LYS A 525 10.50 12.10 6.80
CA LYS A 525 11.96 11.97 6.64
C LYS A 525 12.73 13.05 7.40
N LEU A 526 12.17 14.26 7.50
CA LEU A 526 12.74 15.34 8.31
C LEU A 526 12.67 15.02 9.81
N ALA A 527 11.51 14.54 10.30
CA ALA A 527 11.34 14.15 11.70
C ALA A 527 12.28 12.99 12.09
N ASP A 528 12.47 12.01 11.20
CA ASP A 528 13.40 10.89 11.40
C ASP A 528 14.85 11.38 11.44
N ARG A 529 15.23 12.32 10.56
CA ARG A 529 16.56 12.95 10.57
C ARG A 529 16.79 13.69 11.89
N ILE A 530 15.82 14.47 12.36
CA ILE A 530 15.92 15.18 13.65
C ILE A 530 16.12 14.18 14.78
N SER A 531 15.32 13.12 14.84
CA SER A 531 15.38 12.10 15.90
C SER A 531 16.74 11.41 15.98
N LYS A 532 17.37 11.12 14.83
CA LYS A 532 18.70 10.49 14.74
C LYS A 532 19.81 11.31 15.42
N PHE A 533 19.77 12.65 15.31
CA PHE A 533 20.75 13.53 15.95
C PHE A 533 20.32 13.95 17.36
N PHE A 534 19.02 14.05 17.59
CA PHE A 534 18.46 14.54 18.84
C PHE A 534 18.70 13.57 20.01
N VAL A 535 18.54 12.26 19.83
CA VAL A 535 18.73 11.29 20.92
C VAL A 535 20.18 11.28 21.44
N PRO A 536 21.23 11.16 20.61
CA PRO A 536 22.61 11.27 21.10
C PRO A 536 22.92 12.61 21.76
N LEU A 537 22.40 13.71 21.21
CA LEU A 537 22.59 15.05 21.78
C LEU A 537 22.01 15.15 23.20
N VAL A 538 20.78 14.65 23.41
CA VAL A 538 20.13 14.64 24.73
C VAL A 538 20.91 13.79 25.74
N ILE A 539 21.44 12.63 25.33
CA ILE A 539 22.26 11.79 26.21
C ILE A 539 23.54 12.53 26.60
N ILE A 540 24.23 13.18 25.65
CA ILE A 540 25.43 13.98 25.93
C ILE A 540 25.11 15.14 26.87
N LEU A 541 24.01 15.88 26.62
CA LEU A 541 23.60 16.99 27.48
C LEU A 541 23.21 16.54 28.88
N SER A 542 22.46 15.44 29.01
CA SER A 542 22.09 14.84 30.29
C SER A 542 23.34 14.41 31.08
N PHE A 543 24.28 13.73 30.43
CA PHE A 543 25.54 13.34 31.06
C PHE A 543 26.40 14.55 31.45
N SER A 544 26.50 15.56 30.58
CA SER A 544 27.24 16.78 30.88
C SER A 544 26.63 17.57 32.05
N THR A 545 25.30 17.58 32.16
CA THR A 545 24.57 18.22 33.27
C THR A 545 24.87 17.48 34.57
N TRP A 546 24.72 16.14 34.57
CA TRP A 546 25.09 15.32 35.72
C TRP A 546 26.53 15.56 36.15
N LEU A 547 27.48 15.54 35.22
CA LEU A 547 28.91 15.71 35.50
C LEU A 547 29.22 17.11 36.05
N ALA A 548 28.67 18.16 35.45
CA ALA A 548 28.89 19.54 35.88
C ALA A 548 28.37 19.78 37.30
N TRP A 549 27.15 19.31 37.61
CA TRP A 549 26.56 19.44 38.94
C TRP A 549 27.25 18.56 39.98
N PHE A 550 27.69 17.36 39.60
CA PHE A 550 28.47 16.49 40.48
C PHE A 550 29.83 17.12 40.84
N LEU A 551 30.54 17.67 39.85
CA LEU A 551 31.80 18.38 40.06
C LEU A 551 31.60 19.64 40.90
N ALA A 552 30.56 20.43 40.63
CA ALA A 552 30.22 21.61 41.43
C ALA A 552 29.93 21.23 42.89
N GLY A 553 29.24 20.11 43.14
CA GLY A 553 28.97 19.62 44.49
C GLY A 553 30.24 19.18 45.22
N LYS A 554 31.12 18.45 44.55
CA LYS A 554 32.42 18.03 45.12
C LYS A 554 33.35 19.22 45.41
N LEU A 555 33.32 20.24 44.55
CA LEU A 555 34.12 21.46 44.66
C LEU A 555 33.48 22.54 45.55
N HIS A 556 32.37 22.24 46.25
CA HIS A 556 31.65 23.19 47.10
C HIS A 556 31.18 24.46 46.36
N GLY A 557 30.91 24.35 45.07
CA GLY A 557 30.53 25.46 44.18
C GLY A 557 29.11 26.00 44.39
N TYR A 558 28.26 25.33 45.16
CA TYR A 558 26.95 25.82 45.57
C TYR A 558 26.76 25.69 47.10
N PRO A 559 26.01 26.61 47.73
CA PRO A 559 25.81 26.61 49.16
C PRO A 559 25.03 25.37 49.61
N LYS A 560 25.39 24.83 50.79
CA LYS A 560 24.74 23.64 51.39
C LYS A 560 23.24 23.82 51.63
N SER A 561 22.73 25.05 51.64
CA SER A 561 21.30 25.35 51.74
C SER A 561 20.49 24.89 50.52
N TRP A 562 21.14 24.66 49.36
CA TRP A 562 20.47 24.16 48.16
C TRP A 562 20.32 22.64 48.15
N LEU A 563 21.02 21.93 49.03
CA LEU A 563 20.80 20.50 49.22
C LEU A 563 19.60 20.30 50.14
N PRO A 564 18.55 19.58 49.68
CA PRO A 564 17.53 19.06 50.59
C PRO A 564 18.20 18.21 51.68
N SER A 565 17.67 18.26 52.91
CA SER A 565 18.17 17.47 54.04
C SER A 565 18.19 15.96 53.78
N SER A 566 17.43 15.51 52.78
CA SER A 566 17.29 14.13 52.32
C SER A 566 18.21 13.73 51.17
N MET A 567 19.05 14.63 50.63
CA MET A 567 19.81 14.35 49.40
C MET A 567 21.32 14.66 49.50
N ASP A 568 22.12 13.76 48.94
CA ASP A 568 23.55 13.96 48.71
C ASP A 568 23.81 14.72 47.40
N SER A 569 25.00 15.34 47.29
CA SER A 569 25.41 16.07 46.07
C SER A 569 25.37 15.19 44.80
N PHE A 570 25.63 13.90 44.93
CA PHE A 570 25.50 12.92 43.85
C PHE A 570 24.04 12.70 43.43
N GLN A 571 23.13 12.57 44.40
CA GLN A 571 21.72 12.32 44.15
C GLN A 571 21.06 13.53 43.46
N LEU A 572 21.38 14.74 43.91
CA LEU A 572 20.91 15.98 43.29
C LEU A 572 21.41 16.11 41.83
N ALA A 573 22.70 15.85 41.59
CA ALA A 573 23.27 15.88 40.25
C ALA A 573 22.63 14.82 39.32
N LEU A 574 22.39 13.62 39.85
CA LEU A 574 21.76 12.53 39.11
C LEU A 574 20.29 12.84 38.80
N GLN A 575 19.57 13.46 39.73
CA GLN A 575 18.22 13.95 39.49
C GLN A 575 18.19 14.95 38.33
N PHE A 576 19.09 15.94 38.29
CA PHE A 576 19.15 16.87 37.15
C PHE A 576 19.46 16.17 35.83
N GLY A 577 20.38 15.19 35.83
CA GLY A 577 20.67 14.37 34.66
C GLY A 577 19.43 13.61 34.15
N ILE A 578 18.72 12.93 35.07
CA ILE A 578 17.49 12.18 34.76
C ILE A 578 16.39 13.13 34.28
N SER A 579 16.21 14.29 34.93
CA SER A 579 15.22 15.29 34.52
C SER A 579 15.46 15.79 33.10
N VAL A 580 16.71 16.11 32.73
CA VAL A 580 17.05 16.51 31.35
C VAL A 580 16.74 15.39 30.36
N MET A 581 17.05 14.14 30.70
CA MET A 581 16.80 12.98 29.84
C MET A 581 15.31 12.72 29.62
N VAL A 582 14.52 12.76 30.70
CA VAL A 582 13.07 12.47 30.69
C VAL A 582 12.30 13.59 30.00
N ILE A 583 12.58 14.85 30.33
CA ILE A 583 11.82 15.99 29.80
C ILE A 583 12.09 16.22 28.31
N ALA A 584 13.25 15.79 27.84
CA ALA A 584 13.61 15.87 26.44
C ALA A 584 12.94 14.79 25.57
N CYS A 585 12.18 13.82 26.11
CA CYS A 585 11.52 12.82 25.25
C CYS A 585 10.65 13.52 24.17
N PRO A 586 10.97 13.39 22.87
CA PRO A 586 10.19 13.98 21.79
C PRO A 586 9.00 13.09 21.45
N CYS A 587 8.36 12.51 22.47
CA CYS A 587 7.30 11.52 22.37
C CYS A 587 6.12 12.04 21.48
N ALA A 588 5.82 13.35 21.54
CA ALA A 588 4.80 13.99 20.71
C ALA A 588 5.25 14.24 19.25
N LEU A 589 6.56 14.44 19.01
CA LEU A 589 7.10 14.76 17.68
C LEU A 589 6.91 13.59 16.70
N GLY A 590 7.13 12.36 17.18
CA GLY A 590 6.96 11.14 16.37
C GLY A 590 5.50 10.83 16.01
N LEU A 591 4.54 11.35 16.79
CA LEU A 591 3.11 11.10 16.61
C LEU A 591 2.41 12.23 15.84
N ALA A 592 2.87 13.48 15.99
CA ALA A 592 2.23 14.65 15.41
C ALA A 592 2.03 14.53 13.89
N THR A 593 3.07 14.11 13.17
CA THR A 593 3.02 14.00 11.71
C THR A 593 2.08 12.89 11.23
N PRO A 594 2.23 11.61 11.66
CA PRO A 594 1.31 10.56 11.26
C PRO A 594 -0.14 10.85 11.60
N THR A 595 -0.43 11.37 12.80
CA THR A 595 -1.79 11.69 13.22
C THR A 595 -2.38 12.83 12.39
N ALA A 596 -1.62 13.89 12.13
CA ALA A 596 -2.10 15.02 11.32
C ALA A 596 -2.43 14.60 9.89
N VAL A 597 -1.54 13.83 9.24
CA VAL A 597 -1.77 13.32 7.88
C VAL A 597 -3.03 12.47 7.84
N MET A 598 -3.19 11.58 8.81
CA MET A 598 -4.24 10.57 8.84
C MET A 598 -5.62 11.16 9.15
N VAL A 599 -5.71 12.05 10.14
CA VAL A 599 -6.93 12.83 10.39
C VAL A 599 -7.24 13.71 9.19
N GLY A 600 -6.24 14.36 8.60
CA GLY A 600 -6.40 15.17 7.38
C GLY A 600 -6.98 14.36 6.22
N THR A 601 -6.47 13.16 5.98
CA THR A 601 -7.01 12.24 4.97
C THR A 601 -8.42 11.75 5.29
N GLY A 602 -8.73 11.49 6.57
CA GLY A 602 -10.07 11.06 6.99
C GLY A 602 -11.12 12.15 6.85
N VAL A 603 -10.77 13.40 7.19
CA VAL A 603 -11.63 14.57 6.96
C VAL A 603 -11.79 14.86 5.46
N GLY A 604 -10.71 14.73 4.67
CA GLY A 604 -10.81 14.80 3.22
C GLY A 604 -11.81 13.78 2.67
N ALA A 605 -11.75 12.54 3.13
CA ALA A 605 -12.65 11.47 2.71
C ALA A 605 -14.12 11.75 3.06
N SER A 606 -14.41 12.32 4.24
CA SER A 606 -15.78 12.70 4.59
C SER A 606 -16.33 13.85 3.74
N GLN A 607 -15.45 14.60 3.08
CA GLN A 607 -15.79 15.63 2.08
C GLN A 607 -15.69 15.11 0.63
N GLY A 608 -15.50 13.81 0.41
CA GLY A 608 -15.39 13.22 -0.92
C GLY A 608 -14.03 13.40 -1.60
N ILE A 609 -13.00 13.83 -0.87
CA ILE A 609 -11.62 14.00 -1.37
C ILE A 609 -10.78 12.82 -0.91
N LEU A 610 -10.41 11.94 -1.85
CA LEU A 610 -9.57 10.77 -1.56
C LEU A 610 -8.09 11.12 -1.72
N ILE A 611 -7.38 11.24 -0.60
CA ILE A 611 -5.97 11.63 -0.56
C ILE A 611 -5.09 10.38 -0.41
N LYS A 612 -4.26 10.11 -1.41
CA LYS A 612 -3.35 8.94 -1.43
C LYS A 612 -2.06 9.23 -0.67
N GLY A 613 -2.09 9.03 0.66
CA GLY A 613 -0.91 9.13 1.53
C GLY A 613 -0.50 10.57 1.92
N GLY A 614 0.50 10.68 2.80
CA GLY A 614 0.94 11.98 3.34
C GLY A 614 1.69 12.86 2.36
N GLN A 615 2.42 12.27 1.40
CA GLN A 615 3.15 13.03 0.39
C GLN A 615 2.21 13.85 -0.51
N ALA A 616 1.05 13.29 -0.87
CA ALA A 616 0.06 14.01 -1.67
C ALA A 616 -0.49 15.23 -0.93
N LEU A 617 -0.77 15.09 0.37
CA LEU A 617 -1.26 16.17 1.23
C LEU A 617 -0.23 17.31 1.34
N GLU A 618 1.05 16.98 1.55
CA GLU A 618 2.13 17.97 1.59
C GLU A 618 2.40 18.62 0.24
N SER A 619 2.37 17.83 -0.84
CA SER A 619 2.63 18.33 -2.19
C SER A 619 1.52 19.27 -2.63
N ALA A 620 0.26 18.95 -2.30
CA ALA A 620 -0.90 19.81 -2.57
C ALA A 620 -0.74 21.22 -2.00
N HIS A 621 -0.15 21.36 -0.80
CA HIS A 621 0.16 22.67 -0.22
C HIS A 621 1.19 23.47 -1.05
N LYS A 622 2.11 22.78 -1.73
CA LYS A 622 3.13 23.40 -2.60
C LYS A 622 2.66 23.62 -4.03
N VAL A 623 1.43 23.25 -4.38
CA VAL A 623 0.91 23.45 -5.74
C VAL A 623 0.56 24.91 -5.94
N ASN A 624 1.22 25.56 -6.91
CA ASN A 624 0.93 26.93 -7.32
C ASN A 624 0.10 27.01 -8.62
N CYS A 625 0.00 25.92 -9.36
CA CYS A 625 -0.68 25.85 -10.64
C CYS A 625 -1.47 24.54 -10.73
N ILE A 626 -2.77 24.64 -11.04
CA ILE A 626 -3.64 23.49 -11.25
C ILE A 626 -4.00 23.44 -12.73
N VAL A 627 -3.59 22.36 -13.39
CA VAL A 627 -3.96 22.08 -14.78
C VAL A 627 -5.10 21.08 -14.76
N PHE A 628 -6.26 21.48 -15.25
CA PHE A 628 -7.42 20.60 -15.33
C PHE A 628 -7.47 19.91 -16.68
N ASP A 629 -7.70 18.60 -16.68
CA ASP A 629 -8.20 17.94 -17.86
C ASP A 629 -9.64 18.42 -18.16
N LYS A 630 -10.01 18.49 -19.43
CA LYS A 630 -11.33 19.00 -19.82
C LYS A 630 -12.39 17.90 -19.71
N THR A 631 -12.13 16.74 -20.29
CA THR A 631 -13.13 15.68 -20.43
C THR A 631 -13.22 14.89 -19.13
N GLY A 632 -14.42 14.72 -18.56
CA GLY A 632 -14.61 13.97 -17.31
C GLY A 632 -14.16 14.67 -16.02
N THR A 633 -13.34 15.73 -16.10
CA THR A 633 -12.97 16.56 -14.94
C THR A 633 -13.75 17.89 -14.92
N LEU A 634 -13.59 18.75 -15.93
CA LEU A 634 -14.38 19.99 -16.04
C LEU A 634 -15.78 19.76 -16.63
N THR A 635 -15.95 18.67 -17.38
CA THR A 635 -17.17 18.34 -18.11
C THR A 635 -17.77 17.04 -17.61
N VAL A 636 -19.09 16.88 -17.76
CA VAL A 636 -19.86 15.70 -17.32
C VAL A 636 -19.43 14.40 -18.05
N GLY A 637 -18.59 14.49 -19.09
CA GLY A 637 -18.10 13.33 -19.85
C GLY A 637 -19.15 12.65 -20.73
N LYS A 638 -20.41 13.11 -20.69
CA LYS A 638 -21.53 12.64 -21.51
C LYS A 638 -21.95 13.73 -22.51
N PRO A 639 -21.97 13.47 -23.81
CA PRO A 639 -22.46 14.43 -24.79
C PRO A 639 -23.96 14.70 -24.55
N VAL A 640 -24.38 15.96 -24.73
CA VAL A 640 -25.78 16.38 -24.61
C VAL A 640 -26.10 17.30 -25.78
N VAL A 641 -27.29 17.17 -26.36
CA VAL A 641 -27.75 18.05 -27.44
C VAL A 641 -28.08 19.45 -26.91
N VAL A 642 -27.15 20.38 -27.09
CA VAL A 642 -27.29 21.78 -26.62
C VAL A 642 -28.18 22.62 -27.55
N ASN A 643 -27.98 22.52 -28.87
CA ASN A 643 -28.67 23.35 -29.85
C ASN A 643 -29.16 22.52 -31.03
N THR A 644 -30.31 22.89 -31.60
CA THR A 644 -30.88 22.29 -32.79
C THR A 644 -31.37 23.41 -33.70
N ARG A 645 -30.81 23.49 -34.90
CA ARG A 645 -31.18 24.49 -35.91
C ARG A 645 -31.83 23.79 -37.10
N LEU A 646 -33.06 24.16 -37.40
CA LEU A 646 -33.81 23.64 -38.55
C LEU A 646 -33.58 24.56 -39.76
N LEU A 647 -33.16 23.98 -40.88
CA LEU A 647 -32.91 24.71 -42.14
C LEU A 647 -34.17 24.80 -43.03
N LYS A 648 -35.24 24.07 -42.67
CA LYS A 648 -36.56 24.09 -43.32
C LYS A 648 -37.66 24.23 -42.26
N ASN A 649 -38.84 24.70 -42.66
CA ASN A 649 -40.03 24.71 -41.81
C ASN A 649 -40.51 23.27 -41.57
N MET A 650 -40.03 22.66 -40.48
CA MET A 650 -40.47 21.37 -39.98
C MET A 650 -40.84 21.51 -38.51
N VAL A 651 -41.82 20.75 -38.06
CA VAL A 651 -42.17 20.72 -36.64
C VAL A 651 -41.03 20.05 -35.87
N LEU A 652 -40.51 20.73 -34.83
CA LEU A 652 -39.34 20.27 -34.06
C LEU A 652 -39.55 18.86 -33.47
N ARG A 653 -40.79 18.50 -33.15
CA ARG A 653 -41.17 17.18 -32.64
C ARG A 653 -40.98 16.08 -33.68
N GLU A 654 -41.50 16.28 -34.90
CA GLU A 654 -41.34 15.32 -36.01
C GLU A 654 -39.86 15.13 -36.35
N PHE A 655 -39.08 16.21 -36.31
CA PHE A 655 -37.62 16.13 -36.49
C PHE A 655 -36.97 15.23 -35.43
N TYR A 656 -37.26 15.43 -34.15
CA TYR A 656 -36.69 14.59 -33.09
C TYR A 656 -37.19 13.14 -33.15
N GLU A 657 -38.46 12.89 -33.53
CA GLU A 657 -38.99 11.53 -33.70
C GLU A 657 -38.27 10.79 -34.84
N LEU A 658 -38.02 11.45 -35.97
CA LEU A 658 -37.28 10.88 -37.10
C LEU A 658 -35.80 10.63 -36.76
N VAL A 659 -35.14 11.59 -36.12
CA VAL A 659 -33.73 11.44 -35.74
C VAL A 659 -33.60 10.37 -34.65
N ALA A 660 -34.50 10.33 -33.67
CA ALA A 660 -34.52 9.27 -32.67
C ALA A 660 -34.77 7.90 -33.33
N ALA A 661 -35.69 7.79 -34.28
CA ALA A 661 -35.93 6.54 -35.01
C ALA A 661 -34.72 6.09 -35.85
N ALA A 662 -33.95 7.03 -36.42
CA ALA A 662 -32.72 6.72 -37.16
C ALA A 662 -31.58 6.29 -36.22
N GLU A 663 -31.47 6.92 -35.06
CA GLU A 663 -30.36 6.73 -34.12
C GLU A 663 -30.66 5.72 -33.00
N VAL A 664 -31.88 5.18 -32.90
CA VAL A 664 -32.29 4.24 -31.84
C VAL A 664 -31.43 2.97 -31.81
N ASN A 665 -30.92 2.55 -32.96
CA ASN A 665 -30.06 1.36 -33.10
C ASN A 665 -28.56 1.71 -33.02
N SER A 666 -28.22 2.99 -32.83
CA SER A 666 -26.85 3.48 -32.82
C SER A 666 -26.35 3.67 -31.39
N GLU A 667 -25.28 2.96 -31.05
CA GLU A 667 -24.68 2.96 -29.72
C GLU A 667 -23.64 4.07 -29.54
N HIS A 668 -23.45 4.90 -30.57
CA HIS A 668 -22.54 6.04 -30.50
C HIS A 668 -22.99 6.99 -29.38
N PRO A 669 -22.09 7.52 -28.53
CA PRO A 669 -22.47 8.44 -27.45
C PRO A 669 -23.31 9.63 -27.93
N LEU A 670 -23.06 10.13 -29.15
CA LEU A 670 -23.89 11.16 -29.77
C LEU A 670 -25.31 10.68 -30.12
N ALA A 671 -25.45 9.45 -30.58
CA ALA A 671 -26.76 8.84 -30.85
C ALA A 671 -27.55 8.69 -29.55
N LYS A 672 -26.93 8.15 -28.50
CA LYS A 672 -27.52 8.09 -27.15
C LYS A 672 -27.96 9.47 -26.66
N ALA A 673 -27.11 10.49 -26.83
CA ALA A 673 -27.43 11.88 -26.45
C ALA A 673 -28.62 12.47 -27.21
N VAL A 674 -28.86 12.03 -28.44
CA VAL A 674 -29.97 12.48 -29.28
C VAL A 674 -31.26 11.70 -29.00
N VAL A 675 -31.14 10.41 -28.67
CA VAL A 675 -32.25 9.51 -28.32
C VAL A 675 -32.74 9.71 -26.88
N GLU A 676 -31.92 10.28 -25.98
CA GLU A 676 -32.23 10.38 -24.55
C GLU A 676 -33.57 11.12 -24.27
N PRO A 677 -34.50 10.55 -23.44
CA PRO A 677 -35.91 10.99 -23.37
C PRO A 677 -36.16 12.39 -22.79
N ARG A 678 -35.14 13.10 -22.31
CA ARG A 678 -35.29 14.30 -21.47
C ARG A 678 -36.00 15.44 -22.20
N LYS A 679 -36.02 15.45 -23.54
CA LYS A 679 -36.78 16.44 -24.35
C LYS A 679 -38.19 16.01 -24.72
N LEU A 680 -38.48 14.71 -24.91
CA LEU A 680 -39.86 14.21 -25.07
C LEU A 680 -40.71 14.51 -23.81
N ARG A 681 -40.10 14.44 -22.62
CA ARG A 681 -40.77 14.74 -21.34
C ARG A 681 -40.98 16.24 -21.08
N ASN A 682 -40.03 17.09 -21.47
CA ASN A 682 -40.17 18.55 -21.34
C ASN A 682 -41.22 19.15 -22.28
N TYR A 683 -41.55 18.48 -23.39
CA TYR A 683 -42.67 18.87 -24.25
C TYR A 683 -44.04 18.62 -23.58
N ARG A 684 -44.25 17.46 -22.94
CA ARG A 684 -45.48 17.20 -22.16
C ARG A 684 -45.67 18.19 -21.00
N LEU A 685 -44.59 18.54 -20.30
CA LEU A 685 -44.65 19.51 -19.21
C LEU A 685 -44.93 20.93 -19.71
N LYS A 686 -44.37 21.34 -20.86
CA LYS A 686 -44.70 22.64 -21.47
C LYS A 686 -46.12 22.71 -22.00
N GLU A 687 -46.66 21.64 -22.59
CA GLU A 687 -48.07 21.58 -23.01
C GLU A 687 -49.04 21.61 -21.82
N MET A 688 -48.75 20.87 -20.74
CA MET A 688 -49.57 20.93 -19.51
C MET A 688 -49.52 22.30 -18.81
N LEU A 689 -48.35 22.94 -18.77
CA LEU A 689 -48.19 24.28 -18.20
C LEU A 689 -48.84 25.36 -19.07
N TRP A 690 -48.85 25.22 -20.39
CA TRP A 690 -49.56 26.12 -21.30
C TRP A 690 -51.09 25.98 -21.17
N GLN A 691 -51.61 24.75 -21.07
CA GLN A 691 -53.05 24.52 -20.85
C GLN A 691 -53.54 25.03 -19.48
N TRP A 692 -52.69 24.92 -18.44
CA TRP A 692 -52.98 25.52 -17.13
C TRP A 692 -53.03 27.06 -17.19
N TRP A 693 -52.11 27.69 -17.93
CA TRP A 693 -52.08 29.14 -18.10
C TRP A 693 -53.25 29.67 -18.95
N GLU A 694 -53.67 28.94 -19.98
CA GLU A 694 -54.86 29.29 -20.77
C GLU A 694 -56.14 29.18 -19.95
N MET A 695 -56.30 28.13 -19.13
CA MET A 695 -57.46 27.99 -18.23
C MET A 695 -57.54 29.13 -17.20
N GLU A 696 -56.44 29.53 -16.56
CA GLU A 696 -56.42 30.66 -15.62
C GLU A 696 -56.68 32.02 -16.28
N SER A 697 -56.27 32.19 -17.54
CA SER A 697 -56.49 33.44 -18.28
C SER A 697 -57.96 33.67 -18.70
N THR A 698 -58.74 32.59 -18.84
CA THR A 698 -60.18 32.68 -19.16
C THR A 698 -61.08 32.86 -17.95
N THR A 699 -60.69 32.41 -16.75
CA THR A 699 -61.49 32.57 -15.52
C THR A 699 -61.40 33.98 -14.93
N HIS A 700 -60.39 34.79 -15.29
CA HIS A 700 -60.19 36.15 -14.76
C HIS A 700 -60.82 37.29 -15.59
N ARG A 701 -61.67 36.99 -16.59
CA ARG A 701 -62.41 38.03 -17.35
C ARG A 701 -63.91 38.13 -17.07
N HIS A 702 -64.46 37.33 -16.14
CA HIS A 702 -65.86 37.43 -15.71
C HIS A 702 -66.05 37.21 -14.20
N LEU A 703 -65.20 37.84 -13.38
CA LEU A 703 -65.48 38.11 -11.96
C LEU A 703 -65.00 39.51 -11.61
#